data_AF-A0A011NI14-F1
#
_entry.id   AF-A0A011NI14-F1
#
_cell.length_a   1.000
_cell.length_b   1.000
_cell.length_c   1.000
_cell.angle_alpha   90.00
_cell.angle_beta   90.00
_cell.angle_gamma   90.00
#
_symmetry.space_group_name_H-M   'P 1'
#
loop_
_entity.id
_entity.type
_entity.pdbx_description
1 polymer ?
#
loop_
_entity_poly.entity_id
_entity_poly.type
_entity_poly.pdbx_seq_one_letter_code
_entity_poly.pdbx_strand_id
1 'polypeptide(L)'
;MQVDPGKVWQNLAVDLFIANMENENWGWADVNTVHLLAFWHDFDPQIRFVLTYSSPATALARLENVADKQVKEVIEDALQSWLFFNDQLLRFYARHQDRCLLINADAVARVEGQEKLLPLLREQRGLSLGTQVVKATALEHRESPIFGLIASQMLEEMPEVRALYDELEGSADLFSGESNPRSVLAEMAMAEYQRLANSLKAGQIALRELASKKHEAQRLSLEKLSALEQALAVREREAERHKNDAKQAKENQEELKEKQEEKELLLRQLHQVQEELEVYFLKAKELTSERDEARRLSADKLSALERKLATREREAERLTATAAERATKNEELIRQGEHEAKQLRLQLQQAQEALERDLRKAKELAIERDRARQLSVEKLAALEKIVSVREAEAERHKKDATQAKRRADDLEREVAEGKRQATKLRELEQENELLLLQLHQVQEELENYFLKYQEVNANKQAASAQANSAPSLPITIDLTSDVQGDNWYEAEPDGRWAGPERSSTISVPLLQPGEYRMELDILDAMSPSILQNMAISFNDRTLFFTGDDRQPVSAAVFDGRSAKQVDYPVTWQTVFRVLVADAEQPGKLRFDFSRLLPPRAGGARKHAIFLKTVRIVPILDREIHGVDLRNRIVGRNWYEPEIDGRWAGPGPVSMLVLPAVKPGRYQIGLEIVDAIAPEVLKGVQYKLAGKPVYFADAYPQGWLTQALGKRRHYPIKLVAEVQLLPEQCASDLELEFSFVKLISPASRGSADQRMLAIRLKNVTLKPLSSS
;
A
#
# COMPACT_ATOMS: atom_id res chain seq x y z
N MET A 1 -7.62 -32.62 -61.16
CA MET A 1 -7.45 -31.57 -62.19
C MET A 1 -6.10 -30.93 -61.96
N GLN A 2 -5.21 -30.97 -62.95
CA GLN A 2 -3.92 -30.28 -62.88
C GLN A 2 -4.17 -28.78 -63.09
N VAL A 3 -3.46 -27.93 -62.33
CA VAL A 3 -3.61 -26.48 -62.37
C VAL A 3 -2.31 -25.89 -62.90
N ASP A 4 -2.41 -24.99 -63.88
CA ASP A 4 -1.27 -24.19 -64.32
C ASP A 4 -1.16 -22.94 -63.42
N PRO A 5 -0.10 -22.81 -62.61
CA PRO A 5 0.04 -21.68 -61.72
C PRO A 5 0.34 -20.40 -62.52
N GLY A 6 -0.34 -19.30 -62.17
CA GLY A 6 -0.09 -18.01 -62.81
C GLY A 6 1.33 -17.48 -62.59
N LYS A 7 1.78 -16.54 -63.42
CA LYS A 7 3.16 -16.01 -63.49
C LYS A 7 3.80 -15.67 -62.13
N VAL A 8 3.03 -15.13 -61.18
CA VAL A 8 3.54 -14.78 -59.84
C VAL A 8 4.02 -16.02 -59.08
N TRP A 9 3.30 -17.13 -59.19
CA TRP A 9 3.65 -18.40 -58.54
C TRP A 9 4.81 -19.10 -59.25
N GLN A 10 4.90 -18.97 -60.58
CA GLN A 10 6.05 -19.45 -61.35
C GLN A 10 7.33 -18.72 -60.93
N ASN A 11 7.28 -17.40 -60.68
CA ASN A 11 8.43 -16.65 -60.17
C ASN A 11 8.85 -17.09 -58.75
N LEU A 12 7.88 -17.40 -57.89
CA LEU A 12 8.19 -17.95 -56.55
C LEU A 12 8.84 -19.34 -56.63
N ALA A 13 8.47 -20.16 -57.62
CA ALA A 13 9.15 -21.42 -57.88
C ALA A 13 10.61 -21.21 -58.29
N VAL A 14 10.90 -20.19 -59.12
CA VAL A 14 12.28 -19.81 -59.46
C VAL A 14 13.06 -19.35 -58.23
N ASP A 15 12.47 -18.51 -57.39
CA ASP A 15 13.10 -18.04 -56.14
C ASP A 15 13.44 -19.21 -55.20
N LEU A 16 12.56 -20.21 -55.11
CA LEU A 16 12.79 -21.42 -54.33
C LEU A 16 14.03 -22.19 -54.82
N PHE A 17 14.22 -22.32 -56.13
CA PHE A 17 15.36 -22.99 -56.73
C PHE A 17 16.66 -22.21 -56.52
N ILE A 18 16.63 -20.89 -56.71
CA ILE A 18 17.81 -20.03 -56.47
C ILE A 18 18.24 -20.10 -55.01
N ALA A 19 17.28 -20.03 -54.08
CA ALA A 19 17.57 -20.07 -52.64
C ALA A 19 18.22 -21.38 -52.17
N ASN A 20 18.05 -22.47 -52.93
CA ASN A 20 18.57 -23.79 -52.59
C ASN A 20 19.65 -24.31 -53.56
N MET A 21 20.13 -23.46 -54.48
CA MET A 21 21.09 -23.86 -55.53
C MET A 21 22.42 -24.38 -54.98
N GLU A 22 22.81 -23.96 -53.77
CA GLU A 22 24.05 -24.41 -53.10
C GLU A 22 23.89 -25.75 -52.37
N ASN A 23 22.66 -26.27 -52.19
CA ASN A 23 22.42 -27.54 -51.51
C ASN A 23 22.48 -28.71 -52.50
N GLU A 24 23.36 -29.69 -52.26
CA GLU A 24 23.55 -30.85 -53.15
C GLU A 24 22.28 -31.69 -53.37
N ASN A 25 21.50 -31.91 -52.32
CA ASN A 25 20.20 -32.60 -52.38
C ASN A 25 19.20 -31.86 -51.49
N TRP A 26 18.16 -31.30 -52.09
CA TRP A 26 17.08 -30.63 -51.37
C TRP A 26 15.73 -31.01 -51.97
N GLY A 27 14.67 -30.84 -51.18
CA GLY A 27 13.31 -31.13 -51.60
C GLY A 27 12.30 -30.57 -50.62
N TRP A 28 11.02 -30.71 -50.97
CA TRP A 28 9.89 -30.31 -50.15
C TRP A 28 8.79 -31.37 -50.23
N ALA A 29 7.87 -31.35 -49.28
CA ALA A 29 6.70 -32.23 -49.26
C ALA A 29 5.46 -31.43 -48.83
N ASP A 30 4.43 -31.45 -49.67
CA ASP A 30 3.12 -30.88 -49.37
C ASP A 30 2.05 -31.64 -50.15
N VAL A 31 0.98 -32.05 -49.48
CA VAL A 31 -0.12 -32.85 -50.05
C VAL A 31 -0.81 -32.12 -51.21
N ASN A 32 -0.92 -30.79 -51.15
CA ASN A 32 -1.57 -29.98 -52.17
C ASN A 32 -0.76 -29.90 -53.48
N THR A 33 0.51 -30.33 -53.45
CA THR A 33 1.39 -30.37 -54.64
C THR A 33 0.85 -31.34 -55.71
N VAL A 34 -0.03 -32.29 -55.34
CA VAL A 34 -0.66 -33.22 -56.30
C VAL A 34 -1.33 -32.51 -57.49
N HIS A 35 -1.87 -31.31 -57.27
CA HIS A 35 -2.53 -30.51 -58.31
C HIS A 35 -1.55 -29.77 -59.24
N LEU A 36 -0.27 -29.72 -58.87
CA LEU A 36 0.79 -28.99 -59.57
C LEU A 36 1.88 -29.93 -60.10
N LEU A 37 1.65 -31.25 -60.11
CA LEU A 37 2.64 -32.23 -60.55
C LEU A 37 3.10 -31.99 -61.98
N ALA A 38 2.18 -31.65 -62.89
CA ALA A 38 2.53 -31.33 -64.28
C ALA A 38 3.39 -30.06 -64.38
N PHE A 39 3.04 -29.03 -63.61
CA PHE A 39 3.84 -27.80 -63.57
C PHE A 39 5.26 -28.08 -63.08
N TRP A 40 5.40 -28.75 -61.95
CA TRP A 40 6.72 -29.09 -61.41
C TRP A 40 7.48 -30.06 -62.31
N HIS A 41 6.76 -30.91 -63.05
CA HIS A 41 7.39 -31.79 -64.01
C HIS A 41 8.11 -30.98 -65.10
N ASP A 42 7.41 -30.01 -65.67
CA ASP A 42 7.89 -29.22 -66.80
C ASP A 42 8.84 -28.08 -66.38
N PHE A 43 8.78 -27.69 -65.10
CA PHE A 43 9.58 -26.59 -64.56
C PHE A 43 11.09 -26.83 -64.65
N ASP A 44 11.56 -28.02 -64.26
CA ASP A 44 12.97 -28.40 -64.37
C ASP A 44 13.16 -29.91 -64.61
N PRO A 45 14.01 -30.31 -65.58
CA PRO A 45 14.24 -31.71 -65.93
C PRO A 45 14.90 -32.54 -64.82
N GLN A 46 15.58 -31.92 -63.85
CA GLN A 46 16.28 -32.58 -62.74
C GLN A 46 15.37 -32.91 -61.55
N ILE A 47 14.15 -32.36 -61.50
CA ILE A 47 13.19 -32.66 -60.43
C ILE A 47 12.79 -34.13 -60.49
N ARG A 48 12.78 -34.76 -59.31
CA ARG A 48 12.33 -36.12 -59.10
C ARG A 48 11.19 -36.12 -58.10
N PHE A 49 10.27 -37.06 -58.27
CA PHE A 49 9.04 -37.13 -57.49
C PHE A 49 9.03 -38.39 -56.64
N VAL A 50 8.79 -38.22 -55.35
CA VAL A 50 8.47 -39.32 -54.44
C VAL A 50 6.97 -39.22 -54.16
N LEU A 51 6.20 -40.06 -54.82
CA LEU A 51 4.75 -40.11 -54.73
C LEU A 51 4.36 -41.12 -53.66
N THR A 52 3.75 -40.64 -52.58
CA THR A 52 3.35 -41.49 -51.46
C THR A 52 1.84 -41.70 -51.46
N TYR A 53 1.44 -42.95 -51.29
CA TYR A 53 0.04 -43.34 -51.04
C TYR A 53 -0.05 -44.15 -49.76
N SER A 54 -1.24 -44.30 -49.22
CA SER A 54 -1.52 -45.16 -48.06
C SER A 54 -2.74 -46.01 -48.33
N SER A 55 -2.93 -47.06 -47.54
CA SER A 55 -4.14 -47.87 -47.62
C SER A 55 -5.40 -47.04 -47.32
N PRO A 56 -6.58 -47.46 -47.85
CA PRO A 56 -7.87 -46.91 -47.47
C PRO A 56 -8.10 -46.98 -45.95
N ALA A 57 -7.59 -48.01 -45.26
CA ALA A 57 -7.66 -48.13 -43.81
C ALA A 57 -6.92 -47.01 -43.08
N THR A 58 -5.71 -46.69 -43.51
CA THR A 58 -4.93 -45.56 -42.97
C THR A 58 -5.63 -44.23 -43.21
N ALA A 59 -6.30 -44.06 -44.36
CA ALA A 59 -7.07 -42.85 -44.64
C ALA A 59 -8.27 -42.70 -43.68
N LEU A 60 -8.99 -43.79 -43.39
CA LEU A 60 -10.09 -43.78 -42.43
C LEU A 60 -9.64 -43.58 -40.98
N ALA A 61 -8.46 -44.10 -40.61
CA ALA A 61 -7.90 -43.92 -39.28
C ALA A 61 -7.56 -42.45 -38.96
N ARG A 62 -7.43 -41.58 -39.98
CA ARG A 62 -7.16 -40.15 -39.82
C ARG A 62 -8.42 -39.28 -39.71
N LEU A 63 -9.61 -39.90 -39.66
CA LEU A 63 -10.85 -39.17 -39.48
C LEU A 63 -10.94 -38.59 -38.06
N GLU A 64 -10.91 -37.26 -37.97
CA GLU A 64 -11.10 -36.51 -36.73
C GLU A 64 -12.53 -35.95 -36.66
N ASN A 65 -13.10 -35.90 -35.44
CA ASN A 65 -14.42 -35.30 -35.15
C ASN A 65 -15.59 -35.77 -36.03
N VAL A 66 -16.10 -36.98 -35.74
CA VAL A 66 -17.34 -37.51 -36.34
C VAL A 66 -18.61 -37.00 -35.60
N ALA A 67 -18.50 -35.93 -34.82
CA ALA A 67 -19.53 -35.53 -33.86
C ALA A 67 -20.81 -34.95 -34.51
N ASP A 68 -20.71 -34.33 -35.69
CA ASP A 68 -21.78 -33.53 -36.29
C ASP A 68 -22.32 -34.05 -37.65
N LYS A 69 -21.83 -35.20 -38.13
CA LYS A 69 -22.25 -35.80 -39.41
C LYS A 69 -22.59 -37.28 -39.26
N GLN A 70 -23.40 -37.82 -40.18
CA GLN A 70 -23.64 -39.25 -40.21
C GLN A 70 -22.33 -39.97 -40.55
N VAL A 71 -21.91 -40.91 -39.70
CA VAL A 71 -20.62 -41.62 -39.79
C VAL A 71 -20.39 -42.19 -41.20
N LYS A 72 -21.46 -42.69 -41.83
CA LYS A 72 -21.40 -43.28 -43.17
C LYS A 72 -21.01 -42.26 -44.24
N GLU A 73 -21.62 -41.08 -44.25
CA GLU A 73 -21.32 -40.01 -45.22
C GLU A 73 -19.87 -39.53 -45.08
N VAL A 74 -19.38 -39.40 -43.84
CA VAL A 74 -17.99 -39.01 -43.57
C VAL A 74 -17.00 -40.03 -44.13
N ILE A 75 -17.30 -41.32 -43.99
CA ILE A 75 -16.47 -42.40 -44.54
C ILE A 75 -16.49 -42.38 -46.07
N GLU A 76 -17.68 -42.24 -46.67
CA GLU A 76 -17.83 -42.16 -48.14
C GLU A 76 -17.07 -40.94 -48.71
N ASP A 77 -17.22 -39.75 -48.12
CA ASP A 77 -16.51 -38.52 -48.51
C ASP A 77 -14.97 -38.70 -48.44
N ALA A 78 -14.50 -39.36 -47.39
CA ALA A 78 -13.07 -39.62 -47.19
C ALA A 78 -12.50 -40.59 -48.23
N LEU A 79 -13.23 -41.66 -48.53
CA LEU A 79 -12.83 -42.63 -49.56
C LEU A 79 -12.91 -42.04 -50.97
N GLN A 80 -13.90 -41.19 -51.25
CA GLN A 80 -13.98 -40.45 -52.52
C GLN A 80 -12.80 -39.48 -52.68
N SER A 81 -12.43 -38.78 -51.60
CA SER A 81 -11.26 -37.91 -51.59
C SER A 81 -9.97 -38.71 -51.81
N TRP A 82 -9.85 -39.87 -51.15
CA TRP A 82 -8.74 -40.79 -51.32
C TRP A 82 -8.64 -41.32 -52.76
N LEU A 83 -9.76 -41.71 -53.37
CA LEU A 83 -9.84 -42.13 -54.76
C LEU A 83 -9.32 -41.04 -55.70
N PHE A 84 -9.89 -39.84 -55.59
CA PHE A 84 -9.53 -38.72 -56.46
C PHE A 84 -8.05 -38.35 -56.34
N PHE A 85 -7.52 -38.34 -55.11
CA PHE A 85 -6.12 -38.03 -54.85
C PHE A 85 -5.18 -39.07 -55.48
N ASN A 86 -5.42 -40.36 -55.23
CA ASN A 86 -4.50 -41.41 -55.68
C ASN A 86 -4.64 -41.74 -57.17
N ASP A 87 -5.80 -41.53 -57.78
CA ASP A 87 -5.98 -41.63 -59.24
C ASP A 87 -5.08 -40.61 -59.96
N GLN A 88 -4.97 -39.39 -59.44
CA GLN A 88 -4.07 -38.37 -60.01
C GLN A 88 -2.59 -38.77 -59.87
N LEU A 89 -2.22 -39.32 -58.70
CA LEU A 89 -0.85 -39.81 -58.47
C LEU A 89 -0.49 -40.93 -59.44
N LEU A 90 -1.35 -41.94 -59.56
CA LEU A 90 -1.11 -43.10 -60.41
C LEU A 90 -1.02 -42.71 -61.90
N ARG A 91 -1.93 -41.85 -62.37
CA ARG A 91 -1.89 -41.36 -63.77
C ARG A 91 -0.62 -40.57 -64.08
N PHE A 92 -0.15 -39.76 -63.13
CA PHE A 92 1.09 -39.01 -63.29
C PHE A 92 2.30 -39.95 -63.28
N TYR A 93 2.36 -40.89 -62.33
CA TYR A 93 3.39 -41.92 -62.26
C TYR A 93 3.49 -42.72 -63.56
N ALA A 94 2.36 -43.23 -64.07
CA ALA A 94 2.32 -44.05 -65.28
C ALA A 94 2.88 -43.34 -66.54
N ARG A 95 2.86 -42.00 -66.58
CA ARG A 95 3.38 -41.20 -67.69
C ARG A 95 4.84 -40.78 -67.52
N HIS A 96 5.35 -40.76 -66.28
CA HIS A 96 6.63 -40.16 -65.91
C HIS A 96 7.46 -41.07 -65.00
N GLN A 97 7.42 -42.38 -65.24
CA GLN A 97 8.10 -43.39 -64.43
C GLN A 97 9.61 -43.14 -64.31
N ASP A 98 10.22 -42.51 -65.30
CA ASP A 98 11.65 -42.18 -65.36
C ASP A 98 12.11 -41.14 -64.32
N ARG A 99 11.18 -40.41 -63.69
CA ARG A 99 11.51 -39.43 -62.63
C ARG A 99 10.68 -39.58 -61.37
N CYS A 100 9.78 -40.55 -61.32
CA CYS A 100 8.91 -40.79 -60.18
C CYS A 100 9.29 -42.08 -59.46
N LEU A 101 9.04 -42.10 -58.17
CA LEU A 101 8.96 -43.30 -57.34
C LEU A 101 7.57 -43.34 -56.71
N LEU A 102 6.89 -44.47 -56.80
CA LEU A 102 5.60 -44.69 -56.17
C LEU A 102 5.77 -45.60 -54.96
N ILE A 103 5.44 -45.09 -53.77
CA ILE A 103 5.75 -45.73 -52.49
C ILE A 103 4.51 -45.78 -51.59
N ASN A 104 4.24 -46.94 -51.01
CA ASN A 104 3.25 -47.09 -49.95
C ASN A 104 3.85 -46.63 -48.61
N ALA A 105 3.23 -45.62 -47.98
CA ALA A 105 3.62 -45.10 -46.68
C ALA A 105 3.50 -46.14 -45.56
N ASP A 106 2.52 -47.05 -45.63
CA ASP A 106 2.34 -48.14 -44.66
C ASP A 106 3.49 -49.15 -44.75
N ALA A 107 4.09 -49.33 -45.94
CA ALA A 107 5.29 -50.15 -46.11
C ALA A 107 6.52 -49.50 -45.45
N VAL A 108 6.70 -48.19 -45.62
CA VAL A 108 7.81 -47.42 -45.02
C VAL A 108 7.72 -47.33 -43.50
N ALA A 109 6.52 -47.44 -42.92
CA ALA A 109 6.36 -47.49 -41.47
C ALA A 109 7.01 -48.75 -40.85
N ARG A 110 7.27 -49.79 -41.64
CA ARG A 110 7.89 -51.05 -41.21
C ARG A 110 9.41 -50.99 -41.36
N VAL A 111 10.13 -51.66 -40.46
CA VAL A 111 11.60 -51.70 -40.47
C VAL A 111 12.14 -52.20 -41.81
N GLU A 112 11.59 -53.29 -42.34
CA GLU A 112 12.00 -53.86 -43.63
C GLU A 112 11.75 -52.92 -44.82
N GLY A 113 10.68 -52.10 -44.75
CA GLY A 113 10.40 -51.11 -45.79
C GLY A 113 11.38 -49.93 -45.74
N GLN A 114 11.80 -49.49 -44.55
CA GLN A 114 12.84 -48.46 -44.39
C GLN A 114 14.18 -48.92 -44.95
N GLU A 115 14.53 -50.19 -44.73
CA GLU A 115 15.76 -50.78 -45.26
C GLU A 115 15.77 -50.88 -46.79
N LYS A 116 14.61 -51.15 -47.41
CA LYS A 116 14.46 -51.23 -48.87
C LYS A 116 14.36 -49.85 -49.55
N LEU A 117 13.87 -48.83 -48.85
CA LEU A 117 13.66 -47.50 -49.40
C LEU A 117 14.98 -46.79 -49.79
N LEU A 118 16.02 -46.90 -48.96
CA LEU A 118 17.30 -46.23 -49.21
C LEU A 118 18.01 -46.74 -50.47
N PRO A 119 18.10 -48.06 -50.72
CA PRO A 119 18.56 -48.60 -52.00
C PRO A 119 17.77 -48.08 -53.20
N LEU A 120 16.43 -48.08 -53.14
CA LEU A 120 15.57 -47.60 -54.24
C LEU A 120 15.85 -46.13 -54.59
N LEU A 121 15.97 -45.27 -53.57
CA LEU A 121 16.29 -43.85 -53.77
C LEU A 121 17.69 -43.62 -54.36
N ARG A 122 18.66 -44.49 -54.03
CA ARG A 122 20.05 -44.40 -54.53
C ARG A 122 20.21 -44.96 -55.94
N GLU A 123 19.69 -46.17 -56.16
CA GLU A 123 19.90 -46.98 -57.37
C GLU A 123 19.12 -46.43 -58.57
N GLN A 124 17.88 -46.00 -58.35
CA GLN A 124 16.99 -45.73 -59.48
C GLN A 124 17.13 -44.31 -60.04
N ARG A 125 17.75 -43.35 -59.34
CA ARG A 125 17.65 -41.93 -59.73
C ARG A 125 18.85 -41.01 -59.39
N GLY A 126 20.00 -41.46 -58.89
CA GLY A 126 21.19 -40.58 -58.78
C GLY A 126 21.12 -39.50 -57.69
N LEU A 127 20.40 -39.78 -56.59
CA LEU A 127 20.43 -38.97 -55.37
C LEU A 127 21.54 -39.47 -54.44
N SER A 128 22.51 -38.61 -54.12
CA SER A 128 23.61 -38.93 -53.20
C SER A 128 23.16 -38.75 -51.74
N LEU A 129 22.30 -39.65 -51.25
CA LEU A 129 21.76 -39.58 -49.88
C LEU A 129 22.76 -40.09 -48.85
N GLY A 130 23.18 -39.21 -47.93
CA GLY A 130 23.94 -39.56 -46.73
C GLY A 130 23.08 -40.33 -45.72
N THR A 131 23.69 -41.29 -45.01
CA THR A 131 23.01 -42.08 -43.98
C THR A 131 23.01 -41.33 -42.64
N GLN A 132 22.18 -40.30 -42.49
CA GLN A 132 21.89 -39.74 -41.16
C GLN A 132 20.63 -40.41 -40.61
N VAL A 133 20.81 -41.25 -39.58
CA VAL A 133 19.70 -41.82 -38.81
C VAL A 133 19.18 -40.73 -37.88
N VAL A 134 18.18 -39.98 -38.34
CA VAL A 134 17.34 -39.20 -37.44
C VAL A 134 16.55 -40.24 -36.63
N LYS A 135 16.61 -40.18 -35.29
CA LYS A 135 15.64 -40.89 -34.45
C LYS A 135 14.28 -40.34 -34.83
N ALA A 136 13.59 -41.03 -35.73
CA ALA A 136 12.20 -40.75 -36.00
C ALA A 136 11.49 -40.88 -34.65
N THR A 137 10.98 -39.77 -34.13
CA THR A 137 9.86 -39.81 -33.20
C THR A 137 8.86 -40.74 -33.88
N ALA A 138 8.65 -41.91 -33.30
CA ALA A 138 7.84 -42.96 -33.89
C ALA A 138 6.59 -42.31 -34.51
N LEU A 139 6.41 -42.47 -35.83
CA LEU A 139 5.13 -42.19 -36.45
C LEU A 139 4.16 -43.16 -35.77
N GLU A 140 3.56 -42.73 -34.66
CA GLU A 140 2.61 -43.51 -33.84
C GLU A 140 1.26 -43.70 -34.53
N HIS A 141 1.24 -43.72 -35.86
CA HIS A 141 0.09 -44.20 -36.60
C HIS A 141 0.23 -45.71 -36.73
N ARG A 142 0.01 -46.41 -35.61
CA ARG A 142 -0.32 -47.84 -35.68
C ARG A 142 -1.66 -47.92 -36.42
N GLU A 143 -1.68 -48.65 -37.53
CA GLU A 143 -2.93 -49.11 -38.13
C GLU A 143 -3.79 -49.71 -37.01
N SER A 144 -4.91 -49.07 -36.68
CA SER A 144 -5.83 -49.62 -35.69
C SER A 144 -6.62 -50.74 -36.38
N PRO A 145 -6.59 -51.97 -35.84
CA PRO A 145 -7.33 -53.09 -36.39
C PRO A 145 -8.83 -52.82 -36.60
N ILE A 146 -9.44 -51.98 -35.76
CA ILE A 146 -10.83 -51.54 -35.95
C ILE A 146 -11.02 -50.80 -37.28
N PHE A 147 -10.15 -49.83 -37.59
CA PHE A 147 -10.22 -49.12 -38.88
C PHE A 147 -9.85 -50.03 -40.05
N GLY A 148 -8.93 -50.97 -39.86
CA GLY A 148 -8.63 -52.01 -40.85
C GLY A 148 -9.85 -52.87 -41.18
N LEU A 149 -10.61 -53.29 -40.18
CA LEU A 149 -11.85 -54.05 -40.39
C LEU A 149 -12.92 -53.20 -41.09
N ILE A 150 -13.13 -51.95 -40.67
CA ILE A 150 -14.09 -51.04 -41.30
C ILE A 150 -13.73 -50.81 -42.77
N ALA A 151 -12.46 -50.51 -43.06
CA ALA A 151 -11.99 -50.34 -44.43
C ALA A 151 -12.18 -51.60 -45.27
N SER A 152 -11.92 -52.79 -44.71
CA SER A 152 -12.14 -54.05 -45.43
C SER A 152 -13.61 -54.25 -45.83
N GLN A 153 -14.56 -53.85 -44.99
CA GLN A 153 -15.99 -53.88 -45.32
C GLN A 153 -16.34 -52.83 -46.37
N MET A 154 -15.84 -51.60 -46.23
CA MET A 154 -16.14 -50.51 -47.16
C MET A 154 -15.58 -50.77 -48.57
N LEU A 155 -14.44 -51.48 -48.67
CA LEU A 155 -13.85 -51.89 -49.95
C LEU A 155 -14.72 -52.91 -50.71
N GLU A 156 -15.57 -53.67 -50.03
CA GLU A 156 -16.57 -54.52 -50.69
C GLU A 156 -17.74 -53.69 -51.25
N GLU A 157 -18.11 -52.61 -50.58
CA GLU A 157 -19.21 -51.71 -50.97
C GLU A 157 -18.79 -50.72 -52.07
N MET A 158 -17.49 -50.41 -52.18
CA MET A 158 -16.93 -49.49 -53.17
C MET A 158 -15.81 -50.18 -53.99
N PRO A 159 -16.17 -50.98 -55.01
CA PRO A 159 -15.21 -51.76 -55.78
C PRO A 159 -14.17 -50.90 -56.52
N GLU A 160 -14.52 -49.64 -56.83
CA GLU A 160 -13.63 -48.65 -57.46
C GLU A 160 -12.41 -48.33 -56.57
N VAL A 161 -12.63 -48.17 -55.26
CA VAL A 161 -11.56 -47.91 -54.27
C VAL A 161 -10.61 -49.11 -54.22
N ARG A 162 -11.18 -50.32 -54.21
CA ARG A 162 -10.39 -51.55 -54.19
C ARG A 162 -9.56 -51.72 -55.45
N ALA A 163 -10.18 -51.52 -56.61
CA ALA A 163 -9.49 -51.64 -57.90
C ALA A 163 -8.31 -50.67 -58.00
N LEU A 164 -8.50 -49.40 -57.62
CA LEU A 164 -7.42 -48.41 -57.62
C LEU A 164 -6.31 -48.78 -56.62
N TYR A 165 -6.66 -49.26 -55.42
CA TYR A 165 -5.66 -49.68 -54.44
C TYR A 165 -4.82 -50.87 -54.93
N ASP A 166 -5.46 -51.86 -55.55
CA ASP A 166 -4.77 -53.01 -56.15
C ASP A 166 -3.86 -52.58 -57.30
N GLU A 167 -4.28 -51.60 -58.11
CA GLU A 167 -3.46 -51.05 -59.19
C GLU A 167 -2.25 -50.26 -58.66
N LEU A 168 -2.42 -49.48 -57.58
CA LEU A 168 -1.33 -48.80 -56.88
C LEU A 168 -0.32 -49.80 -56.34
N GLU A 169 -0.77 -50.82 -55.59
CA GLU A 169 0.10 -51.88 -55.05
C GLU A 169 0.82 -52.66 -56.16
N GLY A 170 0.15 -52.91 -57.29
CA GLY A 170 0.75 -53.59 -58.43
C GLY A 170 1.75 -52.73 -59.22
N SER A 171 1.66 -51.40 -59.12
CA SER A 171 2.51 -50.46 -59.85
C SER A 171 3.64 -49.85 -59.00
N ALA A 172 3.55 -49.95 -57.68
CA ALA A 172 4.45 -49.30 -56.75
C ALA A 172 5.87 -49.91 -56.75
N ASP A 173 6.88 -49.05 -56.66
CA ASP A 173 8.27 -49.44 -56.46
C ASP A 173 8.49 -50.01 -55.05
N LEU A 174 7.71 -49.54 -54.08
CA LEU A 174 7.62 -50.12 -52.74
C LEU A 174 6.16 -50.27 -52.32
N PHE A 175 5.68 -51.52 -52.29
CA PHE A 175 4.32 -51.90 -51.92
C PHE A 175 4.28 -52.47 -50.49
N SER A 176 3.10 -52.49 -49.86
CA SER A 176 2.93 -52.98 -48.49
C SER A 176 2.96 -54.51 -48.40
N GLY A 177 2.42 -55.19 -49.40
CA GLY A 177 2.59 -56.64 -49.61
C GLY A 177 1.84 -57.56 -48.64
N GLU A 178 1.18 -57.01 -47.61
CA GLU A 178 0.38 -57.79 -46.67
C GLU A 178 -1.04 -57.21 -46.52
N SER A 179 -2.03 -58.00 -46.92
CA SER A 179 -3.42 -57.80 -46.52
C SER A 179 -3.78 -58.92 -45.54
N ASN A 180 -3.99 -58.58 -44.27
CA ASN A 180 -4.52 -59.54 -43.32
C ASN A 180 -5.90 -60.03 -43.80
N PRO A 181 -6.18 -61.35 -43.74
CA PRO A 181 -7.53 -61.84 -43.99
C PRO A 181 -8.53 -61.16 -43.05
N ARG A 182 -9.74 -60.93 -43.57
CA ARG A 182 -10.81 -60.25 -42.81
C ARG A 182 -11.12 -60.93 -41.47
N SER A 183 -10.99 -62.24 -41.39
CA SER A 183 -11.14 -63.00 -40.14
C SER A 183 -10.13 -62.59 -39.06
N VAL A 184 -8.86 -62.43 -39.45
CA VAL A 184 -7.78 -62.02 -38.55
C VAL A 184 -7.96 -60.56 -38.12
N LEU A 185 -8.34 -59.67 -39.04
CA LEU A 185 -8.67 -58.29 -38.73
C LEU A 185 -9.84 -58.19 -37.74
N ALA A 186 -10.86 -59.04 -37.88
CA ALA A 186 -12.01 -59.05 -36.97
C ALA A 186 -11.61 -59.45 -35.53
N GLU A 187 -10.75 -60.46 -35.37
CA GLU A 187 -10.22 -60.87 -34.06
C GLU A 187 -9.38 -59.76 -33.43
N MET A 188 -8.49 -59.14 -34.19
CA MET A 188 -7.65 -58.03 -33.72
C MET A 188 -8.48 -56.78 -33.36
N ALA A 189 -9.48 -56.44 -34.17
CA ALA A 189 -10.40 -55.34 -33.90
C ALA A 189 -11.22 -55.57 -32.62
N MET A 190 -11.68 -56.81 -32.41
CA MET A 190 -12.41 -57.16 -31.20
C MET A 190 -11.52 -57.05 -29.94
N ALA A 191 -10.27 -57.51 -30.03
CA ALA A 191 -9.32 -57.38 -28.94
C ALA A 191 -8.99 -55.91 -28.62
N GLU A 192 -8.84 -55.07 -29.65
CA GLU A 192 -8.64 -53.63 -29.50
C GLU A 192 -9.87 -52.95 -28.87
N TYR A 193 -11.08 -53.27 -29.35
CA TYR A 193 -12.33 -52.75 -28.80
C TYR A 193 -12.49 -53.12 -27.31
N GLN A 194 -12.22 -54.37 -26.94
CA GLN A 194 -12.26 -54.79 -25.54
C GLN A 194 -11.26 -54.02 -24.68
N ARG A 195 -10.04 -53.80 -25.18
CA ARG A 195 -9.02 -53.01 -24.47
C ARG A 195 -9.47 -51.56 -24.27
N LEU A 196 -10.01 -50.93 -25.31
CA LEU A 196 -10.53 -49.56 -25.24
C LEU A 196 -11.74 -49.46 -24.30
N ALA A 197 -12.69 -50.39 -24.38
CA ALA A 197 -13.86 -50.43 -23.51
C ALA A 197 -13.47 -50.61 -22.02
N ASN A 198 -12.49 -51.48 -21.74
CA ASN A 198 -11.96 -51.67 -20.39
C ASN A 198 -11.24 -50.42 -19.89
N SER A 199 -10.46 -49.77 -20.75
CA SER A 199 -9.78 -48.50 -20.43
C SER A 199 -10.77 -47.39 -20.13
N LEU A 200 -11.83 -47.24 -20.93
CA LEU A 200 -12.89 -46.27 -20.71
C LEU A 200 -13.62 -46.52 -19.38
N LYS A 201 -13.95 -47.78 -19.09
CA LYS A 201 -14.57 -48.17 -17.81
C LYS A 201 -13.68 -47.85 -16.62
N ALA A 202 -12.38 -48.16 -16.71
CA ALA A 202 -11.40 -47.81 -15.68
C ALA A 202 -11.29 -46.29 -15.49
N GLY A 203 -11.26 -45.53 -16.58
CA GLY A 203 -11.26 -44.07 -16.55
C GLY A 203 -12.51 -43.48 -15.90
N GLN A 204 -13.69 -44.01 -16.20
CA GLN A 204 -14.95 -43.60 -15.56
C GLN A 204 -14.97 -43.87 -14.06
N ILE A 205 -14.42 -45.02 -13.62
CA ILE A 205 -14.29 -45.35 -12.20
C ILE A 205 -13.35 -44.36 -11.51
N ALA A 206 -12.16 -44.13 -12.09
CA ALA A 206 -11.19 -43.17 -11.56
C ALA A 206 -11.78 -41.75 -11.45
N LEU A 207 -12.58 -41.33 -12.43
CA LEU A 207 -13.25 -40.03 -12.41
C LEU A 207 -14.27 -39.92 -11.27
N ARG A 208 -15.05 -40.99 -11.01
CA ARG A 208 -15.99 -41.04 -9.87
C ARG A 208 -15.26 -41.01 -8.53
N GLU A 209 -14.16 -41.73 -8.39
CA GLU A 209 -13.33 -41.70 -7.17
C GLU A 209 -12.69 -40.32 -6.93
N LEU A 210 -12.26 -39.65 -8.00
CA LEU A 210 -11.75 -38.28 -7.89
C LEU A 210 -12.85 -37.32 -7.43
N ALA A 211 -14.07 -37.47 -7.96
CA ALA A 211 -15.21 -36.67 -7.55
C ALA A 211 -15.59 -36.89 -6.08
N SER A 212 -15.58 -38.14 -5.59
CA SER A 212 -15.88 -38.43 -4.18
C SER A 212 -14.81 -37.86 -3.24
N LYS A 213 -13.52 -38.03 -3.56
CA LYS A 213 -12.41 -37.43 -2.80
C LYS A 213 -12.50 -35.90 -2.75
N LYS A 214 -12.91 -35.27 -3.87
CA LYS A 214 -13.12 -33.82 -3.93
C LYS A 214 -14.24 -33.37 -2.99
N HIS A 215 -15.37 -34.08 -2.97
CA HIS A 215 -16.48 -33.77 -2.06
C HIS A 215 -16.09 -33.95 -0.59
N GLU A 216 -15.35 -35.01 -0.25
CA GLU A 216 -14.88 -35.24 1.12
C GLU A 216 -13.92 -34.13 1.59
N ALA A 217 -12.96 -33.73 0.73
CA ALA A 217 -12.05 -32.63 1.01
C ALA A 217 -12.79 -31.30 1.23
N GLN A 218 -13.83 -31.02 0.44
CA GLN A 218 -14.68 -29.83 0.62
C GLN A 218 -15.41 -29.85 1.96
N ARG A 219 -15.99 -31.00 2.35
CA ARG A 219 -16.67 -31.15 3.64
C ARG A 219 -15.72 -30.90 4.82
N LEU A 220 -14.54 -31.51 4.80
CA LEU A 220 -13.51 -31.32 5.83
C LEU A 220 -13.00 -29.87 5.88
N SER A 221 -12.93 -29.18 4.74
CA SER A 221 -12.56 -27.77 4.69
C SER A 221 -13.62 -26.89 5.35
N LEU A 222 -14.91 -27.18 5.11
CA LEU A 222 -16.03 -26.45 5.71
C LEU A 222 -16.08 -26.64 7.24
N GLU A 223 -15.91 -27.87 7.73
CA GLU A 223 -15.84 -28.16 9.17
C GLU A 223 -14.68 -27.41 9.85
N LYS A 224 -13.51 -27.36 9.19
CA LYS A 224 -12.36 -26.59 9.69
C LYS A 224 -12.64 -25.09 9.71
N LEU A 225 -13.36 -24.56 8.71
CA LEU A 225 -13.75 -23.15 8.67
C LEU A 225 -14.70 -22.81 9.82
N SER A 226 -15.73 -23.62 10.06
CA SER A 226 -16.68 -23.40 11.16
C SER A 226 -16.02 -23.50 12.53
N ALA A 227 -15.09 -24.45 12.72
CA ALA A 227 -14.34 -24.57 13.98
C ALA A 227 -13.42 -23.37 14.20
N LEU A 228 -12.82 -22.86 13.12
CA LEU A 228 -12.01 -21.66 13.18
C LEU A 228 -12.88 -20.47 13.61
N GLU A 229 -14.00 -20.21 12.94
CA GLU A 229 -14.94 -19.13 13.25
C GLU A 229 -15.42 -19.13 14.70
N GLN A 230 -15.65 -20.30 15.30
CA GLN A 230 -15.97 -20.39 16.72
C GLN A 230 -14.78 -19.99 17.60
N ALA A 231 -13.57 -20.47 17.29
CA ALA A 231 -12.35 -20.07 17.99
C ALA A 231 -12.07 -18.58 17.82
N LEU A 232 -12.49 -17.99 16.69
CA LEU A 232 -12.46 -16.54 16.47
C LEU A 232 -13.35 -15.85 17.50
N ALA A 233 -14.63 -16.14 17.48
CA ALA A 233 -15.61 -15.46 18.32
C ALA A 233 -15.25 -15.51 19.82
N VAL A 234 -14.73 -16.64 20.31
CA VAL A 234 -14.25 -16.77 21.70
C VAL A 234 -13.16 -15.76 21.99
N ARG A 235 -12.17 -15.74 21.11
CA ARG A 235 -11.03 -14.88 21.25
C ARG A 235 -11.41 -13.40 21.09
N GLU A 236 -12.32 -13.01 20.19
CA GLU A 236 -12.88 -11.63 20.09
C GLU A 236 -13.45 -11.16 21.43
N ARG A 237 -14.08 -12.06 22.20
CA ARG A 237 -14.64 -11.73 23.51
C ARG A 237 -13.56 -11.55 24.58
N GLU A 238 -12.53 -12.39 24.59
CA GLU A 238 -11.35 -12.19 25.47
C GLU A 238 -10.68 -10.86 25.16
N ALA A 239 -10.58 -10.57 23.87
CA ALA A 239 -10.19 -9.32 23.27
C ALA A 239 -11.17 -8.15 23.48
N GLU A 240 -12.35 -8.27 24.05
CA GLU A 240 -13.08 -7.08 24.52
C GLU A 240 -12.88 -6.90 26.04
N ARG A 241 -12.70 -8.03 26.74
CA ARG A 241 -12.46 -8.06 28.19
C ARG A 241 -11.19 -7.32 28.59
N HIS A 242 -10.01 -7.63 28.03
CA HIS A 242 -8.82 -6.86 28.44
C HIS A 242 -8.83 -5.37 28.03
N LYS A 243 -9.78 -4.88 27.20
CA LYS A 243 -9.92 -3.47 26.81
C LYS A 243 -10.55 -2.75 27.96
N ASN A 244 -11.62 -3.37 28.43
CA ASN A 244 -12.40 -2.88 29.54
C ASN A 244 -11.53 -2.94 30.79
N ASP A 245 -10.76 -4.02 30.99
CA ASP A 245 -9.81 -4.10 32.09
C ASP A 245 -8.70 -3.03 31.97
N ALA A 246 -8.14 -2.80 30.78
CA ALA A 246 -7.13 -1.77 30.57
C ALA A 246 -7.69 -0.34 30.75
N LYS A 247 -8.92 -0.10 30.30
CA LYS A 247 -9.62 1.18 30.48
C LYS A 247 -9.88 1.43 31.96
N GLN A 248 -10.41 0.43 32.67
CA GLN A 248 -10.64 0.50 34.11
C GLN A 248 -9.33 0.71 34.88
N ALA A 249 -8.25 0.05 34.48
CA ALA A 249 -6.94 0.24 35.09
C ALA A 249 -6.43 1.68 34.91
N LYS A 250 -6.66 2.29 33.74
CA LYS A 250 -6.30 3.68 33.48
C LYS A 250 -7.13 4.67 34.30
N GLU A 251 -8.45 4.47 34.36
CA GLU A 251 -9.36 5.29 35.20
C GLU A 251 -8.96 5.19 36.69
N ASN A 252 -8.67 3.98 37.18
CA ASN A 252 -8.20 3.78 38.55
C ASN A 252 -6.84 4.46 38.80
N GLN A 253 -5.96 4.50 37.80
CA GLN A 253 -4.66 5.17 37.91
C GLN A 253 -4.80 6.70 37.96
N GLU A 254 -5.71 7.27 37.17
CA GLU A 254 -6.06 8.69 37.21
C GLU A 254 -6.67 9.06 38.57
N GLU A 255 -7.64 8.28 39.07
CA GLU A 255 -8.24 8.50 40.40
C GLU A 255 -7.20 8.39 41.54
N LEU A 256 -6.26 7.44 41.44
CA LEU A 256 -5.18 7.31 42.41
C LEU A 256 -4.27 8.54 42.41
N LYS A 257 -3.99 9.11 41.23
CA LYS A 257 -3.16 10.29 41.06
C LYS A 257 -3.85 11.53 41.64
N GLU A 258 -5.15 11.72 41.37
CA GLU A 258 -5.94 12.78 41.97
C GLU A 258 -5.93 12.69 43.50
N LYS A 259 -6.10 11.49 44.07
CA LYS A 259 -6.02 11.28 45.52
C LYS A 259 -4.62 11.53 46.08
N GLN A 260 -3.56 11.26 45.31
CA GLN A 260 -2.20 11.60 45.72
C GLN A 260 -1.97 13.11 45.75
N GLU A 261 -2.44 13.83 44.73
CA GLU A 261 -2.37 15.29 44.67
C GLU A 261 -3.20 15.93 45.80
N GLU A 262 -4.40 15.41 46.08
CA GLU A 262 -5.23 15.85 47.21
C GLU A 262 -4.52 15.59 48.56
N LYS A 263 -3.91 14.42 48.74
CA LYS A 263 -3.13 14.10 49.93
C LYS A 263 -1.95 15.05 50.11
N GLU A 264 -1.20 15.37 49.05
CA GLU A 264 -0.07 16.31 49.12
C GLU A 264 -0.54 17.72 49.48
N LEU A 265 -1.67 18.16 48.92
CA LEU A 265 -2.27 19.45 49.27
C LEU A 265 -2.69 19.48 50.75
N LEU A 266 -3.36 18.43 51.24
CA LEU A 266 -3.74 18.32 52.65
C LEU A 266 -2.52 18.32 53.59
N LEU A 267 -1.43 17.66 53.19
CA LEU A 267 -0.17 17.69 53.95
C LEU A 267 0.43 19.09 54.01
N ARG A 268 0.40 19.85 52.90
CA ARG A 268 0.84 21.26 52.88
C ARG A 268 -0.03 22.14 53.78
N GLN A 269 -1.35 21.98 53.71
CA GLN A 269 -2.28 22.70 54.59
C GLN A 269 -2.02 22.37 56.06
N LEU A 270 -1.75 21.11 56.38
CA LEU A 270 -1.41 20.70 57.74
C LEU A 270 -0.10 21.34 58.22
N HIS A 271 0.94 21.38 57.38
CA HIS A 271 2.19 22.06 57.71
C HIS A 271 1.99 23.56 57.95
N GLN A 272 1.21 24.24 57.12
CA GLN A 272 0.90 25.65 57.33
C GLN A 272 0.19 25.88 58.67
N VAL A 273 -0.80 25.04 59.01
CA VAL A 273 -1.49 25.13 60.30
C VAL A 273 -0.54 24.84 61.46
N GLN A 274 0.40 23.91 61.31
CA GLN A 274 1.44 23.63 62.31
C GLN A 274 2.35 24.85 62.53
N GLU A 275 2.82 25.49 61.46
CA GLU A 275 3.64 26.71 61.53
C GLU A 275 2.87 27.86 62.21
N GLU A 276 1.61 28.07 61.84
CA GLU A 276 0.77 29.09 62.47
C GLU A 276 0.59 28.80 63.97
N LEU A 277 0.34 27.55 64.35
CA LEU A 277 0.25 27.13 65.75
C LEU A 277 1.56 27.33 66.51
N GLU A 278 2.71 27.06 65.89
CA GLU A 278 4.04 27.33 66.48
C GLU A 278 4.24 28.83 66.73
N VAL A 279 3.86 29.68 65.78
CA VAL A 279 3.91 31.14 65.94
C VAL A 279 3.01 31.59 67.10
N TYR A 280 1.78 31.09 67.18
CA TYR A 280 0.88 31.40 68.30
C TYR A 280 1.43 30.88 69.64
N PHE A 281 2.05 29.70 69.66
CA PHE A 281 2.65 29.14 70.86
C PHE A 281 3.86 29.97 71.34
N LEU A 282 4.73 30.38 70.43
CA LEU A 282 5.87 31.26 70.73
C LEU A 282 5.39 32.61 71.27
N LYS A 283 4.37 33.20 70.64
CA LYS A 283 3.78 34.47 71.08
C LYS A 283 3.12 34.35 72.46
N ALA A 284 2.42 33.25 72.75
CA ALA A 284 1.87 32.99 74.07
C ALA A 284 2.97 32.83 75.12
N LYS A 285 4.08 32.16 74.78
CA LYS A 285 5.25 32.01 75.66
C LYS A 285 5.92 33.35 75.97
N GLU A 286 6.09 34.20 74.97
CA GLU A 286 6.64 35.55 75.12
C GLU A 286 5.76 36.42 76.04
N LEU A 287 4.44 36.44 75.80
CA LEU A 287 3.47 37.14 76.66
C LEU A 287 3.48 36.62 78.11
N THR A 288 3.69 35.31 78.33
CA THR A 288 3.84 34.78 79.69
C THR A 288 5.13 35.25 80.36
N SER A 289 6.23 35.35 79.61
CA SER A 289 7.52 35.88 80.10
C SER A 289 7.39 37.35 80.49
N GLU A 290 6.78 38.17 79.64
CA GLU A 290 6.52 39.59 79.91
C GLU A 290 5.63 39.78 81.16
N ARG A 291 4.61 38.93 81.33
CA ARG A 291 3.73 38.95 82.50
C ARG A 291 4.50 38.62 83.79
N ASP A 292 5.39 37.64 83.74
CA ASP A 292 6.16 37.22 84.91
C ASP A 292 7.26 38.23 85.28
N GLU A 293 7.85 38.92 84.30
CA GLU A 293 8.72 40.07 84.53
C GLU A 293 7.98 41.27 85.14
N ALA A 294 6.79 41.59 84.63
CA ALA A 294 5.95 42.66 85.18
C ALA A 294 5.52 42.35 86.64
N ARG A 295 5.25 41.08 86.96
CA ARG A 295 4.96 40.63 88.34
C ARG A 295 6.17 40.78 89.26
N ARG A 296 7.38 40.44 88.81
CA ARG A 296 8.63 40.66 89.59
C ARG A 296 8.86 42.14 89.89
N LEU A 297 8.77 42.98 88.85
CA LEU A 297 8.88 44.45 89.01
C LEU A 297 7.82 45.04 89.95
N SER A 298 6.61 44.50 89.94
CA SER A 298 5.55 44.91 90.87
C SER A 298 5.81 44.44 92.30
N ALA A 299 6.36 43.24 92.51
CA ALA A 299 6.72 42.73 93.82
C ALA A 299 7.89 43.50 94.45
N ASP A 300 8.90 43.85 93.65
CA ASP A 300 10.04 44.66 94.11
C ASP A 300 9.59 46.07 94.54
N LYS A 301 8.66 46.69 93.79
CA LYS A 301 8.06 47.97 94.16
C LYS A 301 7.25 47.91 95.47
N LEU A 302 6.53 46.81 95.71
CA LEU A 302 5.77 46.60 96.94
C LEU A 302 6.71 46.53 98.16
N SER A 303 7.81 45.77 98.05
CA SER A 303 8.81 45.65 99.12
C SER A 303 9.50 46.98 99.46
N ALA A 304 9.69 47.84 98.45
CA ALA A 304 10.26 49.17 98.64
C ALA A 304 9.30 50.15 99.34
N LEU A 305 7.99 50.01 99.10
CA LEU A 305 6.96 50.80 99.77
C LEU A 305 6.78 50.38 101.24
N GLU A 306 6.84 49.08 101.54
CA GLU A 306 6.78 48.57 102.91
C GLU A 306 7.93 49.10 103.79
N ARG A 307 9.15 49.18 103.24
CA ARG A 307 10.31 49.79 103.92
C ARG A 307 10.12 51.29 104.21
N LYS A 308 9.43 52.02 103.33
CA LYS A 308 9.10 53.44 103.53
C LYS A 308 8.01 53.65 104.58
N LEU A 309 7.09 52.70 104.73
CA LEU A 309 6.04 52.73 105.75
C LEU A 309 6.62 52.49 107.15
N ALA A 310 7.50 51.51 107.30
CA ALA A 310 8.17 51.20 108.58
C ALA A 310 9.07 52.34 109.10
N THR A 311 9.61 53.19 108.21
CA THR A 311 10.41 54.36 108.61
C THR A 311 9.54 55.52 109.09
N ARG A 312 8.36 55.70 108.48
CA ARG A 312 7.35 56.70 108.90
C ARG A 312 6.73 56.39 110.26
N GLU A 313 6.50 55.11 110.58
CA GLU A 313 5.94 54.70 111.86
C GLU A 313 6.87 55.00 113.05
N ARG A 314 8.19 54.83 112.87
CA ARG A 314 9.20 55.17 113.89
C ARG A 314 9.33 56.67 114.17
N GLU A 315 9.00 57.53 113.19
CA GLU A 315 8.96 58.99 113.38
C GLU A 315 7.74 59.42 114.21
N ALA A 316 6.60 58.74 114.06
CA ALA A 316 5.38 59.04 114.82
C ALA A 316 5.52 58.74 116.32
N GLU A 317 6.22 57.66 116.69
CA GLU A 317 6.47 57.29 118.09
C GLU A 317 7.41 58.25 118.83
N ARG A 318 8.35 58.91 118.13
CA ARG A 318 9.22 59.92 118.77
C ARG A 318 8.47 61.21 119.12
N LEU A 319 7.45 61.57 118.34
CA LEU A 319 6.68 62.80 118.56
C LEU A 319 5.71 62.70 119.74
N THR A 320 5.18 61.50 120.02
CA THR A 320 4.26 61.27 121.15
C THR A 320 4.96 61.30 122.51
N ALA A 321 6.23 60.86 122.60
CA ALA A 321 7.02 60.92 123.83
C ALA A 321 7.34 62.37 124.27
N THR A 322 7.59 63.29 123.32
CA THR A 322 7.87 64.70 123.62
C THR A 322 6.66 65.52 124.08
N ALA A 323 5.44 65.04 123.82
CA ALA A 323 4.21 65.72 124.23
C ALA A 323 3.85 65.48 125.71
N ALA A 324 4.29 64.36 126.30
CA ALA A 324 3.99 63.98 127.68
C ALA A 324 4.74 64.81 128.75
N GLU A 325 5.98 65.26 128.47
CA GLU A 325 6.77 66.10 129.40
C GLU A 325 6.27 67.55 129.51
N ARG A 326 5.55 68.05 128.50
CA ARG A 326 5.01 69.43 128.51
C ARG A 326 3.72 69.57 129.34
N ALA A 327 3.01 68.46 129.59
CA ALA A 327 1.74 68.46 130.31
C ALA A 327 1.91 68.63 131.83
N THR A 328 2.96 68.04 132.43
CA THR A 328 3.20 68.08 133.88
C THR A 328 3.64 69.45 134.40
N LYS A 329 4.24 70.28 133.53
CA LYS A 329 4.72 71.63 133.88
C LYS A 329 3.61 72.69 133.86
N ASN A 330 2.46 72.38 133.25
CA ASN A 330 1.33 73.31 133.09
C ASN A 330 0.30 73.22 134.25
N GLU A 331 0.30 72.15 135.05
CA GLU A 331 -0.62 72.00 136.19
C GLU A 331 -0.20 72.80 137.45
N GLU A 332 1.08 73.09 137.65
CA GLU A 332 1.56 73.91 138.79
C GLU A 332 1.21 75.40 138.66
N LEU A 333 1.13 75.92 137.42
CA LEU A 333 0.80 77.33 137.14
C LEU A 333 -0.70 77.65 137.32
N ILE A 334 -1.58 76.65 137.25
CA ILE A 334 -3.05 76.85 137.33
C ILE A 334 -3.53 77.06 138.77
N ARG A 335 -2.88 76.45 139.78
CA ARG A 335 -3.28 76.63 141.20
C ARG A 335 -3.02 78.02 141.75
N GLN A 336 -2.06 78.77 141.21
CA GLN A 336 -1.74 80.13 141.66
C GLN A 336 -2.75 81.17 141.13
N GLY A 337 -3.37 80.93 139.96
CA GLY A 337 -4.36 81.86 139.38
C GLY A 337 -5.76 81.80 140.01
N GLU A 338 -6.15 80.68 140.64
CA GLU A 338 -7.49 80.53 141.21
C GLU A 338 -7.73 81.32 142.51
N HIS A 339 -6.65 81.69 143.22
CA HIS A 339 -6.75 82.42 144.48
C HIS A 339 -6.97 83.94 144.29
N GLU A 340 -6.46 84.50 143.20
CA GLU A 340 -6.59 85.94 142.85
C GLU A 340 -7.93 86.25 142.16
N ALA A 341 -8.48 85.30 141.38
CA ALA A 341 -9.77 85.47 140.68
C ALA A 341 -11.00 85.52 141.60
N LYS A 342 -10.90 85.03 142.85
CA LYS A 342 -12.00 85.05 143.81
C LYS A 342 -12.21 86.43 144.46
N GLN A 343 -11.15 87.23 144.64
CA GLN A 343 -11.23 88.56 145.25
C GLN A 343 -11.84 89.62 144.31
N LEU A 344 -11.61 89.52 143.00
CA LEU A 344 -12.19 90.44 141.99
C LEU A 344 -13.68 90.19 141.71
N ARG A 345 -14.17 88.96 141.92
CA ARG A 345 -15.58 88.60 141.66
C ARG A 345 -16.57 89.25 142.63
N LEU A 346 -16.13 89.62 143.84
CA LEU A 346 -16.97 90.29 144.84
C LEU A 346 -17.20 91.78 144.52
N GLN A 347 -16.32 92.41 143.74
CA GLN A 347 -16.41 93.83 143.38
C GLN A 347 -17.22 94.08 142.08
N LEU A 348 -17.37 93.08 141.21
CA LEU A 348 -18.08 93.20 139.93
C LEU A 348 -19.61 93.07 140.05
N GLN A 349 -20.09 92.34 141.07
CA GLN A 349 -21.52 92.06 141.23
C GLN A 349 -22.33 93.28 141.71
N GLN A 350 -21.68 94.28 142.33
CA GLN A 350 -22.32 95.51 142.79
C GLN A 350 -22.50 96.59 141.69
N ALA A 351 -21.98 96.35 140.47
CA ALA A 351 -22.03 97.33 139.37
C ALA A 351 -22.99 96.97 138.22
N GLN A 352 -23.48 95.73 138.12
CA GLN A 352 -24.24 95.27 136.93
C GLN A 352 -25.77 95.40 137.02
N GLU A 353 -26.34 95.73 138.19
CA GLU A 353 -27.79 95.95 138.35
C GLU A 353 -28.27 97.32 137.81
N ALA A 354 -27.36 98.21 137.36
CA ALA A 354 -27.72 99.56 136.89
C ALA A 354 -27.89 99.71 135.36
N LEU A 355 -27.47 98.75 134.53
CA LEU A 355 -27.44 98.87 133.05
C LEU A 355 -28.56 98.10 132.33
N GLU A 356 -29.55 97.67 133.11
CA GLU A 356 -30.70 96.85 132.75
C GLU A 356 -31.51 97.29 131.52
N ARG A 357 -31.77 98.58 131.31
CA ARG A 357 -33.10 98.96 130.80
C ARG A 357 -33.17 99.40 129.33
N ASP A 358 -32.07 99.52 128.60
CA ASP A 358 -32.08 100.33 127.37
C ASP A 358 -32.21 99.60 126.03
N LEU A 359 -31.88 98.31 125.89
CA LEU A 359 -31.68 97.75 124.53
C LEU A 359 -32.62 96.60 124.14
N ARG A 360 -33.91 96.76 124.45
CA ARG A 360 -35.02 95.88 124.03
C ARG A 360 -35.74 96.33 122.74
N LYS A 361 -35.22 97.32 121.98
CA LYS A 361 -35.97 97.97 120.87
C LYS A 361 -35.59 97.58 119.44
N ALA A 362 -34.69 96.64 119.18
CA ALA A 362 -34.25 96.32 117.82
C ALA A 362 -34.43 94.83 117.45
N LYS A 363 -35.65 94.31 117.70
CA LYS A 363 -36.19 93.18 116.93
C LYS A 363 -36.55 93.64 115.51
N GLU A 364 -36.81 92.66 114.64
CA GLU A 364 -37.51 92.77 113.36
C GLU A 364 -36.68 93.33 112.20
N LEU A 365 -36.19 92.42 111.34
CA LEU A 365 -36.73 92.28 109.97
C LEU A 365 -36.03 91.15 109.21
N ALA A 366 -36.90 90.29 108.65
CA ALA A 366 -36.75 89.58 107.38
C ALA A 366 -35.58 88.58 107.26
N ILE A 367 -35.75 87.25 107.32
CA ILE A 367 -36.77 86.33 106.78
C ILE A 367 -36.90 86.43 105.25
N GLU A 368 -36.86 85.25 104.62
CA GLU A 368 -37.37 84.91 103.28
C GLU A 368 -36.58 85.32 102.04
N ARG A 369 -35.91 84.34 101.44
CA ARG A 369 -36.23 83.80 100.10
C ARG A 369 -35.02 82.98 99.62
N ASP A 370 -35.04 81.66 99.53
CA ASP A 370 -36.17 80.77 99.28
C ASP A 370 -37.01 81.27 98.10
N ARG A 371 -36.56 80.96 96.89
CA ARG A 371 -37.40 80.47 95.77
C ARG A 371 -36.72 80.71 94.43
N ALA A 372 -36.21 79.61 93.87
CA ALA A 372 -36.77 78.96 92.69
C ALA A 372 -35.69 78.00 92.16
N ARG A 373 -35.58 76.72 92.56
CA ARG A 373 -36.61 75.67 92.65
C ARG A 373 -37.54 75.64 91.43
N GLN A 374 -37.27 74.64 90.60
CA GLN A 374 -38.24 73.65 90.11
C GLN A 374 -39.29 74.12 89.10
N LEU A 375 -39.23 73.48 87.93
CA LEU A 375 -40.34 72.82 87.24
C LEU A 375 -39.64 71.95 86.17
N SER A 376 -39.98 70.72 85.81
CA SER A 376 -41.08 69.80 86.08
C SER A 376 -40.67 68.60 85.20
N VAL A 377 -40.31 67.44 85.76
CA VAL A 377 -41.23 66.36 86.11
C VAL A 377 -41.82 65.64 84.88
N GLU A 378 -41.86 64.31 84.99
CA GLU A 378 -42.69 63.35 84.24
C GLU A 378 -42.26 63.03 82.79
N LYS A 379 -42.04 61.78 82.36
CA LYS A 379 -42.62 60.49 82.78
C LYS A 379 -41.63 59.35 82.52
N LEU A 380 -41.53 58.51 83.54
CA LEU A 380 -41.04 57.14 83.50
C LEU A 380 -42.02 56.23 82.75
N ALA A 381 -41.43 55.33 81.96
CA ALA A 381 -41.74 53.90 81.85
C ALA A 381 -43.03 53.40 81.18
N ALA A 382 -42.80 52.27 80.47
CA ALA A 382 -43.72 51.28 79.91
C ALA A 382 -44.28 51.64 78.52
N LEU A 383 -44.13 50.86 77.45
CA LEU A 383 -44.03 49.40 77.22
C LEU A 383 -43.17 49.22 75.93
N GLU A 384 -42.43 48.14 75.66
CA GLU A 384 -42.84 46.76 75.78
C GLU A 384 -41.65 45.81 75.50
N LYS A 385 -41.54 44.78 76.35
CA LYS A 385 -40.96 43.45 76.11
C LYS A 385 -39.43 43.24 76.00
N ILE A 386 -38.94 42.75 77.15
CA ILE A 386 -38.14 41.53 77.34
C ILE A 386 -36.63 41.70 77.17
N VAL A 387 -36.06 42.07 78.32
CA VAL A 387 -34.74 41.66 78.79
C VAL A 387 -34.76 40.17 79.16
N SER A 388 -33.58 39.57 79.02
CA SER A 388 -33.14 38.29 79.58
C SER A 388 -33.61 37.06 78.79
N VAL A 389 -32.77 36.08 78.51
CA VAL A 389 -31.82 35.44 79.43
C VAL A 389 -30.66 34.85 78.61
N ARG A 390 -29.44 35.11 79.09
CA ARG A 390 -28.26 34.23 79.20
C ARG A 390 -28.16 33.05 78.22
N GLU A 391 -27.07 32.99 77.46
CA GLU A 391 -25.90 32.21 77.92
C GLU A 391 -26.33 30.86 78.51
N ALA A 392 -26.55 29.87 77.65
CA ALA A 392 -26.28 28.48 77.97
C ALA A 392 -26.32 27.66 76.69
N GLU A 393 -25.36 26.75 76.60
CA GLU A 393 -25.42 25.53 75.79
C GLU A 393 -25.16 25.74 74.30
N ALA A 394 -23.88 25.77 73.92
CA ALA A 394 -23.15 24.53 73.67
C ALA A 394 -23.91 23.67 72.65
N GLU A 395 -23.48 23.80 71.39
CA GLU A 395 -22.97 22.64 70.66
C GLU A 395 -23.78 21.36 70.89
N ARG A 396 -24.74 21.12 70.01
CA ARG A 396 -24.46 20.24 68.87
C ARG A 396 -25.73 19.99 68.09
N HIS A 397 -25.65 20.37 66.82
CA HIS A 397 -26.04 19.54 65.70
C HIS A 397 -27.51 19.11 65.66
N LYS A 398 -28.22 19.39 64.59
CA LYS A 398 -27.81 19.09 63.21
C LYS A 398 -29.05 19.42 62.38
N LYS A 399 -28.81 19.80 61.12
CA LYS A 399 -29.62 19.39 59.97
C LYS A 399 -31.07 19.85 60.00
N ASP A 400 -31.52 20.71 59.12
CA ASP A 400 -31.21 20.74 57.71
C ASP A 400 -31.76 22.04 57.16
N ALA A 401 -31.17 22.40 56.05
CA ALA A 401 -31.86 23.05 54.96
C ALA A 401 -32.35 24.48 55.25
N THR A 402 -31.63 25.48 54.76
CA THR A 402 -31.82 25.93 53.36
C THR A 402 -33.30 26.19 53.11
N GLN A 403 -33.72 27.42 52.87
CA GLN A 403 -33.38 28.11 51.64
C GLN A 403 -33.91 29.55 51.74
N ALA A 404 -33.30 30.46 50.99
CA ALA A 404 -33.91 31.73 50.57
C ALA A 404 -33.79 32.97 51.48
N LYS A 405 -32.60 33.27 52.02
CA LYS A 405 -32.20 34.69 52.17
C LYS A 405 -30.71 34.99 52.01
N ARG A 406 -29.98 34.15 51.30
CA ARG A 406 -28.60 34.40 50.82
C ARG A 406 -28.59 35.08 49.44
N ARG A 407 -29.51 36.01 49.18
CA ARG A 407 -29.56 36.79 47.91
C ARG A 407 -29.33 38.28 48.13
N ALA A 408 -29.01 38.70 49.34
CA ALA A 408 -28.78 40.11 49.66
C ALA A 408 -27.30 40.46 49.87
N ASP A 409 -26.42 39.48 50.10
CA ASP A 409 -24.98 39.73 50.35
C ASP A 409 -24.10 39.51 49.09
N ASP A 410 -24.69 39.13 47.97
CA ASP A 410 -23.97 38.89 46.70
C ASP A 410 -23.76 40.16 45.86
N LEU A 411 -24.39 41.29 46.19
CA LEU A 411 -24.25 42.54 45.41
C LEU A 411 -23.09 43.45 45.87
N GLU A 412 -22.49 43.21 47.05
CA GLU A 412 -21.32 43.97 47.50
C GLU A 412 -19.98 43.29 47.16
N ARG A 413 -19.99 42.07 46.61
CA ARG A 413 -18.78 41.38 46.11
C ARG A 413 -18.51 41.57 44.61
N GLU A 414 -19.51 41.96 43.80
CA GLU A 414 -19.32 42.26 42.36
C GLU A 414 -18.52 43.54 42.09
N VAL A 415 -18.37 44.45 43.06
CA VAL A 415 -17.58 45.69 42.90
C VAL A 415 -16.07 45.49 43.15
N ALA A 416 -15.67 44.34 43.72
CA ALA A 416 -14.26 44.03 44.00
C ALA A 416 -13.56 43.20 42.89
N GLU A 417 -14.31 42.51 42.03
CA GLU A 417 -13.74 41.73 40.90
C GLU A 417 -13.40 42.59 39.67
N GLY A 418 -14.01 43.77 39.51
CA GLY A 418 -13.69 44.71 38.44
C GLY A 418 -12.25 45.27 38.48
N LYS A 419 -11.56 45.20 39.62
CA LYS A 419 -10.15 45.63 39.75
C LYS A 419 -9.14 44.54 39.36
N ARG A 420 -9.55 43.28 39.14
CA ARG A 420 -8.69 42.20 38.61
C ARG A 420 -8.78 42.02 37.09
N GLN A 421 -9.83 42.54 36.45
CA GLN A 421 -9.92 42.61 34.98
C GLN A 421 -9.01 43.71 34.39
N ALA A 422 -8.68 44.75 35.15
CA ALA A 422 -7.76 45.82 34.73
C ALA A 422 -6.29 45.38 34.61
N THR A 423 -5.87 44.34 35.35
CA THR A 423 -4.51 43.78 35.25
C THR A 423 -4.38 42.79 34.08
N LYS A 424 -5.46 42.06 33.74
CA LYS A 424 -5.49 41.17 32.56
C LYS A 424 -5.55 41.92 31.23
N LEU A 425 -6.16 43.10 31.19
CA LEU A 425 -6.16 43.98 30.00
C LEU A 425 -4.75 44.53 29.68
N ARG A 426 -3.90 44.77 30.68
CA ARG A 426 -2.51 45.21 30.47
C ARG A 426 -1.58 44.09 29.98
N GLU A 427 -1.78 42.86 30.44
CA GLU A 427 -1.02 41.70 29.95
C GLU A 427 -1.44 41.35 28.50
N LEU A 428 -2.73 41.47 28.17
CA LEU A 428 -3.23 41.32 26.80
C LEU A 428 -2.81 42.45 25.85
N GLU A 429 -2.63 43.69 26.34
CA GLU A 429 -2.03 44.79 25.56
C GLU A 429 -0.54 44.53 25.25
N GLN A 430 0.22 43.98 26.22
CA GLN A 430 1.62 43.61 26.00
C GLN A 430 1.77 42.39 25.07
N GLU A 431 0.88 41.41 25.14
CA GLU A 431 0.85 40.28 24.20
C GLU A 431 0.41 40.71 22.79
N ASN A 432 -0.50 41.69 22.66
CA ASN A 432 -0.87 42.28 21.37
C ASN A 432 0.27 43.11 20.76
N GLU A 433 1.03 43.87 21.56
CA GLU A 433 2.23 44.59 21.09
C GLU A 433 3.34 43.62 20.66
N LEU A 434 3.49 42.48 21.34
CA LEU A 434 4.43 41.42 20.97
C LEU A 434 3.99 40.69 19.68
N LEU A 435 2.70 40.43 19.52
CA LEU A 435 2.12 39.85 18.28
C LEU A 435 2.22 40.83 17.11
N LEU A 436 2.09 42.13 17.33
CA LEU A 436 2.31 43.17 16.31
C LEU A 436 3.78 43.23 15.87
N LEU A 437 4.73 43.10 16.79
CA LEU A 437 6.17 43.01 16.47
C LEU A 437 6.51 41.72 15.69
N GLN A 438 5.90 40.59 16.05
CA GLN A 438 6.07 39.33 15.31
C GLN A 438 5.41 39.36 13.92
N LEU A 439 4.26 40.03 13.78
CA LEU A 439 3.62 40.24 12.48
C LEU A 439 4.47 41.16 11.59
N HIS A 440 5.10 42.19 12.17
CA HIS A 440 5.97 43.10 11.43
C HIS A 440 7.27 42.42 10.96
N GLN A 441 7.82 41.51 11.77
CA GLN A 441 9.00 40.70 11.41
C GLN A 441 8.66 39.65 10.32
N VAL A 442 7.47 39.04 10.37
CA VAL A 442 7.00 38.12 9.32
C VAL A 442 6.68 38.88 8.02
N GLN A 443 6.19 40.13 8.11
CA GLN A 443 6.00 40.99 6.94
C GLN A 443 7.34 41.41 6.30
N GLU A 444 8.36 41.76 7.07
CA GLU A 444 9.71 42.02 6.54
C GLU A 444 10.34 40.78 5.91
N GLU A 445 10.17 39.59 6.50
CA GLU A 445 10.67 38.34 5.89
C GLU A 445 9.92 37.99 4.60
N LEU A 446 8.61 38.20 4.54
CA LEU A 446 7.82 38.00 3.31
C LEU A 446 8.18 39.01 2.21
N GLU A 447 8.43 40.27 2.54
CA GLU A 447 8.94 41.27 1.58
C GLU A 447 10.35 40.90 1.09
N ASN A 448 11.20 40.36 1.96
CA ASN A 448 12.54 39.90 1.60
C ASN A 448 12.51 38.65 0.69
N TYR A 449 11.59 37.72 0.92
CA TYR A 449 11.36 36.57 0.02
C TYR A 449 10.72 36.99 -1.30
N PHE A 450 9.83 37.98 -1.30
CA PHE A 450 9.21 38.52 -2.51
C PHE A 450 10.22 39.28 -3.39
N LEU A 451 11.11 40.06 -2.80
CA LEU A 451 12.23 40.73 -3.48
C LEU A 451 13.24 39.72 -4.05
N LYS A 452 13.60 38.66 -3.29
CA LYS A 452 14.41 37.55 -3.81
C LYS A 452 13.72 36.79 -4.95
N TYR A 453 12.39 36.64 -4.90
CA TYR A 453 11.63 35.97 -5.97
C TYR A 453 11.54 36.84 -7.24
N GLN A 454 11.49 38.17 -7.10
CA GLN A 454 11.59 39.12 -8.22
C GLN A 454 12.99 39.18 -8.82
N GLU A 455 14.06 39.14 -8.02
CA GLU A 455 15.44 39.04 -8.51
C GLU A 455 15.72 37.70 -9.21
N VAL A 456 15.18 36.59 -8.70
CA VAL A 456 15.30 35.26 -9.32
C VAL A 456 14.52 35.16 -10.64
N ASN A 457 13.36 35.83 -10.75
CA ASN A 457 12.62 35.88 -12.02
C ASN A 457 13.22 36.86 -13.04
N ALA A 458 13.83 37.96 -12.60
CA ALA A 458 14.62 38.84 -13.47
C ALA A 458 15.90 38.16 -13.98
N ASN A 459 16.57 37.35 -13.15
CA ASN A 459 17.74 36.55 -13.55
C ASN A 459 17.39 35.31 -14.39
N LYS A 460 16.14 34.82 -14.36
CA LYS A 460 15.65 33.74 -15.24
C LYS A 460 15.35 34.19 -16.68
N GLN A 461 15.18 35.50 -16.92
CA GLN A 461 14.96 36.04 -18.27
C GLN A 461 16.25 36.47 -18.99
N ALA A 462 17.41 36.47 -18.31
CA ALA A 462 18.72 36.75 -18.91
C ALA A 462 19.59 35.50 -19.17
N ALA A 463 19.15 34.30 -18.73
CA ALA A 463 19.86 33.04 -18.90
C ALA A 463 19.21 32.09 -19.94
N SER A 464 18.53 32.63 -20.95
CA SER A 464 17.98 31.88 -22.09
C SER A 464 18.92 31.86 -23.32
N ALA A 465 20.23 32.00 -23.11
CA ALA A 465 21.23 31.95 -24.17
C ALA A 465 22.50 31.21 -23.71
N GLN A 466 22.37 29.92 -23.40
CA GLN A 466 23.40 28.86 -23.53
C GLN A 466 23.03 27.65 -22.66
N ALA A 467 22.41 26.64 -23.28
CA ALA A 467 22.62 25.22 -23.01
C ALA A 467 21.66 24.42 -23.87
N ASN A 468 22.20 23.61 -24.77
CA ASN A 468 21.48 22.57 -25.50
C ASN A 468 20.74 21.67 -24.51
N SER A 469 19.41 21.68 -24.56
CA SER A 469 18.57 20.67 -23.93
C SER A 469 17.65 20.06 -24.98
N ALA A 470 17.54 18.72 -24.91
CA ALA A 470 16.75 17.89 -25.80
C ALA A 470 15.31 18.43 -25.99
N PRO A 471 14.73 18.29 -27.20
CA PRO A 471 13.41 18.84 -27.50
C PRO A 471 12.34 18.27 -26.57
N SER A 472 11.41 19.15 -26.18
CA SER A 472 10.16 18.80 -25.53
C SER A 472 9.39 17.78 -26.37
N LEU A 473 9.16 16.61 -25.78
CA LEU A 473 8.43 15.50 -26.38
C LEU A 473 6.93 15.84 -26.56
N PRO A 474 6.23 15.33 -27.59
CA PRO A 474 6.57 14.19 -28.48
C PRO A 474 7.48 14.52 -29.67
N ILE A 475 8.26 13.53 -30.12
CA ILE A 475 9.08 13.58 -31.35
C ILE A 475 8.26 13.04 -32.51
N THR A 476 8.25 13.75 -33.65
CA THR A 476 7.65 13.28 -34.90
C THR A 476 8.68 13.42 -36.01
N ILE A 477 9.00 12.29 -36.66
CA ILE A 477 9.86 12.22 -37.84
C ILE A 477 8.94 12.08 -39.05
N ASP A 478 8.91 13.11 -39.88
CA ASP A 478 8.10 13.18 -41.10
C ASP A 478 8.94 12.72 -42.30
N LEU A 479 8.51 11.64 -42.96
CA LEU A 479 9.24 11.04 -44.09
C LEU A 479 8.99 11.75 -45.42
N THR A 480 8.07 12.71 -45.47
CA THR A 480 7.91 13.63 -46.62
C THR A 480 9.03 14.65 -46.72
N SER A 481 9.82 14.82 -45.65
CA SER A 481 10.99 15.69 -45.56
C SER A 481 12.29 14.89 -45.53
N ASP A 482 13.44 15.57 -45.62
CA ASP A 482 14.75 14.92 -45.49
C ASP A 482 14.92 14.28 -44.12
N VAL A 483 15.17 12.97 -44.11
CA VAL A 483 15.40 12.18 -42.90
C VAL A 483 16.87 11.80 -42.81
N GLN A 484 17.42 11.87 -41.59
CA GLN A 484 18.73 11.33 -41.30
C GLN A 484 18.58 9.82 -41.11
N GLY A 485 19.10 9.03 -42.04
CA GLY A 485 18.90 7.59 -42.06
C GLY A 485 19.35 6.97 -43.38
N ASP A 486 19.57 5.67 -43.38
CA ASP A 486 20.08 4.93 -44.55
C ASP A 486 18.98 4.08 -45.21
N ASN A 487 19.15 3.83 -46.51
CA ASN A 487 18.34 2.89 -47.28
C ASN A 487 16.86 3.29 -47.39
N TRP A 488 16.62 4.55 -47.76
CA TRP A 488 15.32 5.09 -48.14
C TRP A 488 15.38 5.70 -49.54
N TYR A 489 14.31 5.56 -50.31
CA TYR A 489 14.19 6.25 -51.59
C TYR A 489 13.95 7.77 -51.40
N GLU A 490 13.91 8.50 -52.52
CA GLU A 490 13.54 9.92 -52.53
C GLU A 490 12.15 10.13 -51.91
N ALA A 491 11.96 11.26 -51.22
CA ALA A 491 10.67 11.60 -50.63
C ALA A 491 9.61 11.78 -51.71
N GLU A 492 8.42 11.24 -51.44
CA GLU A 492 7.20 11.46 -52.22
C GLU A 492 6.25 12.38 -51.42
N PRO A 493 5.22 12.97 -52.05
CA PRO A 493 4.32 13.94 -51.38
C PRO A 493 3.66 13.42 -50.09
N ASP A 494 3.45 12.11 -50.00
CA ASP A 494 2.72 11.48 -48.90
C ASP A 494 3.62 10.65 -47.96
N GLY A 495 4.87 10.40 -48.31
CA GLY A 495 5.79 9.59 -47.49
C GLY A 495 7.05 9.16 -48.24
N ARG A 496 7.68 8.08 -47.76
CA ARG A 496 8.93 7.57 -48.36
C ARG A 496 8.95 6.05 -48.37
N TRP A 497 9.45 5.47 -49.47
CA TRP A 497 9.63 4.02 -49.57
C TRP A 497 10.95 3.56 -48.93
N ALA A 498 10.89 2.44 -48.22
CA ALA A 498 12.06 1.72 -47.72
C ALA A 498 12.67 0.79 -48.80
N GLY A 499 14.00 0.76 -48.90
CA GLY A 499 14.79 0.00 -49.89
C GLY A 499 15.92 0.83 -50.49
N PRO A 500 16.79 0.27 -51.37
CA PRO A 500 16.75 -1.04 -52.04
C PRO A 500 17.31 -2.23 -51.25
N GLU A 501 17.77 -2.06 -50.02
CA GLU A 501 18.26 -3.13 -49.14
C GLU A 501 17.18 -3.60 -48.15
N ARG A 502 17.40 -4.75 -47.51
CA ARG A 502 16.43 -5.35 -46.57
C ARG A 502 16.39 -4.67 -45.20
N SER A 503 17.13 -3.59 -45.02
CA SER A 503 17.24 -2.91 -43.73
C SER A 503 17.28 -1.40 -43.94
N SER A 504 16.26 -0.69 -43.47
CA SER A 504 16.22 0.78 -43.53
C SER A 504 16.39 1.37 -42.14
N THR A 505 17.06 2.51 -42.02
CA THR A 505 17.37 3.07 -40.71
C THR A 505 16.98 4.53 -40.60
N ILE A 506 16.57 4.97 -39.42
CA ILE A 506 16.21 6.37 -39.13
C ILE A 506 16.92 6.76 -37.83
N SER A 507 17.66 7.87 -37.86
CA SER A 507 18.23 8.50 -36.68
C SER A 507 17.13 9.19 -35.88
N VAL A 508 17.06 8.84 -34.60
CA VAL A 508 16.18 9.43 -33.61
C VAL A 508 17.01 10.37 -32.73
N PRO A 509 16.56 11.61 -32.47
CA PRO A 509 17.20 12.50 -31.52
C PRO A 509 17.36 11.84 -30.13
N LEU A 510 18.26 12.39 -29.30
CA LEU A 510 18.55 11.84 -27.97
C LEU A 510 17.27 11.67 -27.14
N LEU A 511 16.90 10.42 -26.87
CA LEU A 511 15.78 10.07 -26.01
C LEU A 511 16.28 9.93 -24.57
N GLN A 512 15.55 10.53 -23.62
CA GLN A 512 15.82 10.29 -22.20
C GLN A 512 15.49 8.83 -21.84
N PRO A 513 16.12 8.24 -20.81
CA PRO A 513 15.73 6.91 -20.35
C PRO A 513 14.25 6.89 -19.94
N GLY A 514 13.49 5.91 -20.41
CA GLY A 514 12.05 5.87 -20.16
C GLY A 514 11.29 4.96 -21.12
N GLU A 515 9.99 4.80 -20.87
CA GLU A 515 9.09 4.12 -21.81
C GLU A 515 8.50 5.12 -22.80
N TYR A 516 8.48 4.72 -24.06
CA TYR A 516 7.96 5.49 -25.17
C TYR A 516 6.97 4.64 -25.94
N ARG A 517 5.88 5.26 -26.36
CA ARG A 517 5.01 4.72 -27.39
C ARG A 517 5.48 5.25 -28.73
N MET A 518 5.81 4.33 -29.63
CA MET A 518 6.06 4.63 -31.04
C MET A 518 4.79 4.36 -31.86
N GLU A 519 4.42 5.32 -32.69
CA GLU A 519 3.34 5.22 -33.67
C GLU A 519 3.98 5.31 -35.08
N LEU A 520 3.63 4.39 -35.97
CA LEU A 520 4.14 4.29 -37.34
C LEU A 520 2.96 4.36 -38.31
N ASP A 521 2.90 5.41 -39.13
CA ASP A 521 1.85 5.57 -40.13
C ASP A 521 2.29 4.98 -41.46
N ILE A 522 1.81 3.77 -41.76
CA ILE A 522 2.14 2.99 -42.95
C ILE A 522 1.04 3.21 -43.99
N LEU A 523 1.41 3.78 -45.13
CA LEU A 523 0.50 4.14 -46.22
C LEU A 523 0.34 3.05 -47.28
N ASP A 524 1.33 2.19 -47.46
CA ASP A 524 1.24 0.99 -48.30
C ASP A 524 2.35 0.00 -47.91
N ALA A 525 2.18 -1.26 -48.28
CA ALA A 525 3.27 -2.22 -48.31
C ALA A 525 3.19 -3.08 -49.57
N MET A 526 4.35 -3.48 -50.07
CA MET A 526 4.41 -4.25 -51.30
C MET A 526 3.71 -5.61 -51.20
N SER A 527 3.64 -6.17 -50.00
CA SER A 527 2.85 -7.35 -49.66
C SER A 527 2.45 -7.29 -48.18
N PRO A 528 1.22 -7.67 -47.79
CA PRO A 528 0.83 -7.78 -46.38
C PRO A 528 1.77 -8.65 -45.54
N SER A 529 2.38 -9.68 -46.16
CA SER A 529 3.35 -10.55 -45.50
C SER A 529 4.68 -9.86 -45.12
N ILE A 530 5.01 -8.71 -45.73
CA ILE A 530 6.21 -7.94 -45.38
C ILE A 530 6.01 -7.34 -43.99
N LEU A 531 4.81 -6.81 -43.73
CA LEU A 531 4.44 -6.30 -42.41
C LEU A 531 4.46 -7.42 -41.36
N GLN A 532 3.82 -8.56 -41.63
CA GLN A 532 3.78 -9.70 -40.69
C GLN A 532 5.17 -10.15 -40.20
N ASN A 533 6.19 -10.07 -41.05
CA ASN A 533 7.54 -10.56 -40.78
C ASN A 533 8.56 -9.42 -40.65
N MET A 534 8.11 -8.18 -40.48
CA MET A 534 9.00 -7.04 -40.28
C MET A 534 9.46 -7.02 -38.82
N ALA A 535 10.77 -6.90 -38.61
CA ALA A 535 11.34 -6.63 -37.30
C ALA A 535 11.75 -5.15 -37.21
N ILE A 536 11.49 -4.52 -36.08
CA ILE A 536 11.96 -3.16 -35.80
C ILE A 536 12.90 -3.24 -34.62
N SER A 537 14.04 -2.57 -34.68
CA SER A 537 14.97 -2.44 -33.57
C SER A 537 15.33 -0.98 -33.29
N PHE A 538 15.64 -0.68 -32.03
CA PHE A 538 16.19 0.60 -31.58
C PHE A 538 17.55 0.34 -30.95
N ASN A 539 18.61 0.98 -31.46
CA ASN A 539 20.00 0.75 -31.04
C ASN A 539 20.35 -0.75 -30.98
N ASP A 540 20.06 -1.47 -32.07
CA ASP A 540 20.28 -2.91 -32.24
C ASP A 540 19.48 -3.84 -31.30
N ARG A 541 18.50 -3.31 -30.57
CA ARG A 541 17.55 -4.11 -29.77
C ARG A 541 16.19 -4.17 -30.43
N THR A 542 15.71 -5.38 -30.72
CA THR A 542 14.39 -5.61 -31.29
C THR A 542 13.29 -5.07 -30.37
N LEU A 543 12.40 -4.25 -30.92
CA LEU A 543 11.21 -3.73 -30.27
C LEU A 543 10.09 -4.78 -30.33
N PHE A 544 9.51 -5.10 -29.17
CA PHE A 544 8.39 -6.06 -29.08
C PHE A 544 7.06 -5.29 -29.00
N PHE A 545 6.12 -5.64 -29.87
CA PHE A 545 4.79 -5.02 -29.91
C PHE A 545 3.94 -5.54 -28.74
N THR A 546 3.74 -4.71 -27.72
CA THR A 546 2.78 -4.98 -26.64
C THR A 546 1.43 -4.38 -26.99
N GLY A 547 0.46 -5.21 -27.37
CA GLY A 547 -0.95 -4.80 -27.41
C GLY A 547 -1.54 -4.89 -26.02
N ASP A 548 -2.15 -3.79 -25.54
CA ASP A 548 -2.90 -3.77 -24.29
C ASP A 548 -4.37 -4.10 -24.59
N ASP A 549 -4.69 -5.40 -24.59
CA ASP A 549 -5.81 -5.98 -23.85
C ASP A 549 -5.76 -7.52 -24.03
N ARG A 550 -5.14 -8.19 -23.05
CA ARG A 550 -5.31 -9.62 -22.73
C ARG A 550 -4.90 -10.71 -23.75
N GLN A 551 -3.86 -10.58 -24.58
CA GLN A 551 -3.09 -11.76 -25.05
C GLN A 551 -1.63 -11.39 -25.43
N PRO A 552 -0.64 -12.28 -25.24
CA PRO A 552 0.71 -12.09 -25.76
C PRO A 552 0.71 -12.19 -27.30
N VAL A 553 1.09 -11.12 -27.98
CA VAL A 553 1.44 -11.17 -29.41
C VAL A 553 2.90 -11.64 -29.50
N SER A 554 3.14 -12.94 -29.36
CA SER A 554 4.35 -13.54 -29.93
C SER A 554 4.09 -13.76 -31.42
N ALA A 555 4.64 -12.88 -32.25
CA ALA A 555 4.29 -12.73 -33.67
C ALA A 555 2.81 -12.35 -33.85
N ALA A 556 2.53 -11.48 -34.82
CA ALA A 556 1.16 -11.15 -35.19
C ALA A 556 0.39 -12.45 -35.54
N VAL A 557 -0.41 -12.95 -34.61
CA VAL A 557 -1.49 -13.88 -34.93
C VAL A 557 -2.48 -13.03 -35.72
N PHE A 558 -2.38 -13.17 -37.04
CA PHE A 558 -3.55 -13.11 -37.89
C PHE A 558 -4.58 -14.03 -37.24
N ASP A 559 -5.62 -13.47 -36.63
CA ASP A 559 -6.92 -14.16 -36.56
C ASP A 559 -7.13 -14.74 -37.96
N GLY A 560 -7.42 -16.04 -38.03
CA GLY A 560 -7.50 -16.87 -39.23
C GLY A 560 -8.60 -16.47 -40.21
N ARG A 561 -8.78 -15.17 -40.47
CA ARG A 561 -9.47 -14.60 -41.61
C ARG A 561 -8.42 -14.26 -42.66
N SER A 562 -8.59 -14.84 -43.84
CA SER A 562 -7.66 -14.83 -44.98
C SER A 562 -6.72 -13.63 -45.10
N ALA A 563 -5.44 -13.89 -45.37
CA ALA A 563 -4.36 -12.95 -45.66
C ALA A 563 -4.55 -12.10 -46.95
N LYS A 564 -5.79 -11.75 -47.34
CA LYS A 564 -6.10 -11.10 -48.61
C LYS A 564 -6.39 -9.61 -48.55
N GLN A 565 -6.49 -8.97 -47.37
CA GLN A 565 -6.74 -7.54 -47.32
C GLN A 565 -6.22 -6.90 -46.03
N VAL A 566 -5.16 -6.10 -46.14
CA VAL A 566 -4.84 -5.03 -45.18
C VAL A 566 -5.27 -3.76 -45.89
N ASP A 567 -6.32 -3.11 -45.39
CA ASP A 567 -6.76 -1.81 -45.93
C ASP A 567 -5.81 -0.72 -45.42
N TYR A 568 -5.17 0.00 -46.33
CA TYR A 568 -4.27 1.12 -46.01
C TYR A 568 -5.01 2.46 -46.11
N PRO A 569 -4.63 3.48 -45.33
CA PRO A 569 -3.48 3.55 -44.41
C PRO A 569 -3.72 2.83 -43.06
N VAL A 570 -2.63 2.37 -42.44
CA VAL A 570 -2.67 1.73 -41.11
C VAL A 570 -1.65 2.39 -40.16
N THR A 571 -2.08 2.67 -38.94
CA THR A 571 -1.19 3.16 -37.87
C THR A 571 -0.81 2.01 -36.94
N TRP A 572 0.47 1.69 -36.86
CA TRP A 572 1.01 0.70 -35.92
C TRP A 572 1.49 1.38 -34.66
N GLN A 573 1.18 0.77 -33.50
CA GLN A 573 1.63 1.27 -32.21
C GLN A 573 2.43 0.20 -31.48
N THR A 574 3.49 0.63 -30.82
CA THR A 574 4.29 -0.23 -29.93
C THR A 574 4.83 0.56 -28.77
N VAL A 575 5.09 -0.11 -27.65
CA VAL A 575 5.74 0.48 -26.48
C VAL A 575 7.14 -0.11 -26.37
N PHE A 576 8.14 0.74 -26.25
CA PHE A 576 9.52 0.33 -26.07
C PHE A 576 10.20 1.16 -24.99
N ARG A 577 11.25 0.57 -24.40
CA ARG A 577 12.00 1.18 -23.30
C ARG A 577 13.38 1.59 -23.77
N VAL A 578 13.73 2.85 -23.58
CA VAL A 578 15.08 3.37 -23.77
C VAL A 578 15.82 3.17 -22.45
N LEU A 579 16.90 2.37 -22.46
CA LEU A 579 17.72 2.16 -21.25
C LEU A 579 18.73 3.29 -21.08
N VAL A 580 19.26 3.42 -19.86
CA VAL A 580 20.28 4.44 -19.52
C VAL A 580 21.52 4.34 -20.44
N ALA A 581 21.96 3.12 -20.76
CA ALA A 581 23.08 2.89 -21.68
C ALA A 581 22.81 3.37 -23.12
N ASP A 582 21.55 3.51 -23.51
CA ASP A 582 21.14 3.91 -24.86
C ASP A 582 20.80 5.41 -24.95
N ALA A 583 20.75 6.11 -23.80
CA ALA A 583 20.40 7.53 -23.68
C ALA A 583 21.63 8.46 -23.79
N GLU A 584 22.82 7.91 -23.98
CA GLU A 584 24.07 8.66 -24.15
C GLU A 584 24.40 8.96 -25.63
N GLN A 585 23.66 8.37 -26.59
CA GLN A 585 23.85 8.56 -28.03
C GLN A 585 22.51 8.74 -28.75
N PRO A 586 22.47 9.45 -29.90
CA PRO A 586 21.28 9.49 -30.74
C PRO A 586 20.78 8.08 -31.05
N GLY A 587 19.48 7.87 -30.93
CA GLY A 587 18.87 6.59 -31.22
C GLY A 587 18.97 6.24 -32.71
N LYS A 588 19.04 4.96 -33.05
CA LYS A 588 18.93 4.46 -34.41
C LYS A 588 17.79 3.45 -34.46
N LEU A 589 16.70 3.83 -35.12
CA LEU A 589 15.65 2.90 -35.49
C LEU A 589 16.08 2.14 -36.75
N ARG A 590 15.90 0.83 -36.74
CA ARG A 590 16.21 -0.06 -37.86
C ARG A 590 15.01 -0.92 -38.15
N PHE A 591 14.60 -0.94 -39.41
CA PHE A 591 13.48 -1.70 -39.94
C PHE A 591 14.04 -2.81 -40.83
N ASP A 592 13.93 -4.05 -40.38
CA ASP A 592 14.42 -5.23 -41.09
C ASP A 592 13.25 -5.97 -41.75
N PHE A 593 13.35 -6.14 -43.07
CA PHE A 593 12.30 -6.70 -43.91
C PHE A 593 12.67 -8.12 -44.38
N SER A 594 11.70 -9.04 -44.31
CA SER A 594 11.87 -10.42 -44.77
C SER A 594 12.19 -10.53 -46.28
N ARG A 595 11.65 -9.62 -47.09
CA ARG A 595 11.87 -9.54 -48.55
C ARG A 595 11.56 -8.14 -49.08
N LEU A 596 12.08 -7.84 -50.27
CA LEU A 596 11.75 -6.64 -51.05
C LEU A 596 11.08 -7.06 -52.36
N LEU A 597 10.11 -6.26 -52.82
CA LEU A 597 9.36 -6.55 -54.03
C LEU A 597 9.33 -5.33 -54.97
N PRO A 598 9.36 -5.51 -56.29
CA PRO A 598 9.16 -4.41 -57.24
C PRO A 598 7.74 -3.85 -57.14
N PRO A 599 7.50 -2.56 -57.43
CA PRO A 599 6.19 -1.92 -57.30
C PRO A 599 5.15 -2.65 -58.17
N ARG A 600 3.87 -2.56 -57.78
CA ARG A 600 2.76 -3.31 -58.41
C ARG A 600 2.61 -3.06 -59.92
N ALA A 601 3.21 -1.99 -60.44
CA ALA A 601 3.28 -1.63 -61.86
C ALA A 601 4.63 -1.96 -62.56
N GLY A 602 5.39 -2.95 -62.08
CA GLY A 602 6.56 -3.49 -62.81
C GLY A 602 7.80 -2.59 -62.84
N GLY A 603 7.94 -1.67 -61.89
CA GLY A 603 9.10 -0.77 -61.78
C GLY A 603 10.40 -1.49 -61.38
N ALA A 604 11.55 -0.86 -61.71
CA ALA A 604 12.88 -1.43 -61.48
C ALA A 604 13.37 -1.36 -60.02
N ARG A 605 12.79 -0.46 -59.21
CA ARG A 605 13.16 -0.26 -57.80
C ARG A 605 12.47 -1.30 -56.92
N LYS A 606 13.18 -1.90 -55.96
CA LYS A 606 12.62 -2.87 -55.00
C LYS A 606 12.24 -2.14 -53.70
N HIS A 607 11.01 -2.30 -53.23
CA HIS A 607 10.50 -1.60 -52.05
C HIS A 607 9.96 -2.59 -51.01
N ALA A 608 9.90 -2.15 -49.74
CA ALA A 608 9.25 -2.87 -48.65
C ALA A 608 7.91 -2.23 -48.26
N ILE A 609 7.99 -1.11 -47.54
CA ILE A 609 6.87 -0.36 -46.97
C ILE A 609 6.96 1.11 -47.40
N PHE A 610 5.80 1.77 -47.51
CA PHE A 610 5.66 3.20 -47.72
C PHE A 610 5.24 3.82 -46.39
N LEU A 611 6.15 4.59 -45.79
CA LEU A 611 6.00 5.11 -44.42
C LEU A 611 5.88 6.64 -44.47
N LYS A 612 4.90 7.19 -43.76
CA LYS A 612 4.63 8.64 -43.72
C LYS A 612 5.26 9.30 -42.51
N THR A 613 5.02 8.75 -41.32
CA THR A 613 5.42 9.38 -40.06
C THR A 613 5.84 8.33 -39.05
N VAL A 614 6.91 8.63 -38.30
CA VAL A 614 7.31 7.92 -37.08
C VAL A 614 7.17 8.88 -35.91
N ARG A 615 6.21 8.62 -35.03
CA ARG A 615 5.97 9.46 -33.85
C ARG A 615 6.39 8.70 -32.59
N ILE A 616 7.25 9.31 -31.79
CA ILE A 616 7.72 8.77 -30.51
C ILE A 616 7.22 9.68 -29.40
N VAL A 617 6.25 9.17 -28.65
CA VAL A 617 5.62 9.87 -27.54
C VAL A 617 6.11 9.23 -26.25
N PRO A 618 6.69 9.98 -25.30
CA PRO A 618 7.02 9.41 -24.01
C PRO A 618 5.72 9.06 -23.33
N ILE A 619 5.72 7.94 -22.64
CA ILE A 619 4.62 7.59 -21.75
C ILE A 619 4.88 8.38 -20.46
N LEU A 620 4.69 9.71 -20.55
CA LEU A 620 4.65 10.63 -19.41
C LEU A 620 3.31 10.45 -18.72
N ASP A 621 3.18 9.33 -18.03
CA ASP A 621 2.21 9.02 -16.98
C ASP A 621 2.08 7.50 -16.93
N ARG A 622 3.11 6.87 -16.35
CA ARG A 622 2.85 5.69 -15.55
C ARG A 622 2.97 6.11 -14.10
N GLU A 623 1.82 6.42 -13.49
CA GLU A 623 1.55 5.78 -12.22
C GLU A 623 2.01 4.32 -12.36
N ILE A 624 2.98 3.85 -11.57
CA ILE A 624 3.30 2.41 -11.58
C ILE A 624 2.08 1.73 -10.95
N HIS A 625 1.11 1.36 -11.79
CA HIS A 625 -0.08 0.66 -11.36
C HIS A 625 0.24 -0.77 -10.90
N GLY A 626 1.35 -1.37 -11.38
CA GLY A 626 2.03 -2.48 -10.73
C GLY A 626 2.76 -3.46 -11.66
N VAL A 627 3.72 -4.20 -11.11
CA VAL A 627 4.38 -5.35 -11.74
C VAL A 627 3.56 -6.60 -11.44
N ASP A 628 2.88 -7.14 -12.46
CA ASP A 628 2.15 -8.40 -12.37
C ASP A 628 3.12 -9.58 -12.45
N LEU A 629 3.21 -10.36 -11.38
CA LEU A 629 4.14 -11.48 -11.24
C LEU A 629 3.80 -12.67 -12.15
N ARG A 630 2.62 -12.68 -12.79
CA ARG A 630 2.24 -13.69 -13.80
C ARG A 630 2.95 -13.46 -15.14
N ASN A 631 3.43 -12.25 -15.39
CA ASN A 631 4.19 -11.91 -16.59
C ASN A 631 5.68 -12.22 -16.41
N ARG A 632 6.47 -12.01 -17.47
CA ARG A 632 7.94 -12.09 -17.38
C ARG A 632 8.44 -10.95 -16.48
N ILE A 633 9.18 -11.31 -15.44
CA ILE A 633 9.74 -10.38 -14.45
C ILE A 633 11.27 -10.29 -14.58
N VAL A 634 11.84 -9.18 -14.13
CA VAL A 634 13.29 -9.03 -13.92
C VAL A 634 13.57 -9.18 -12.43
N GLY A 635 14.41 -10.14 -12.07
CA GLY A 635 14.64 -10.50 -10.67
C GLY A 635 15.27 -11.87 -10.54
N ARG A 636 15.50 -12.32 -9.30
CA ARG A 636 16.09 -13.62 -8.98
C ARG A 636 15.37 -14.32 -7.85
N ASN A 637 15.51 -15.64 -7.79
CA ASN A 637 14.95 -16.50 -6.75
C ASN A 637 13.41 -16.47 -6.72
N TRP A 638 12.82 -16.66 -7.90
CA TRP A 638 11.39 -16.85 -8.11
C TRP A 638 11.17 -18.11 -8.95
N TYR A 639 10.10 -18.85 -8.66
CA TYR A 639 9.67 -19.97 -9.51
C TYR A 639 8.96 -19.48 -10.78
N GLU A 640 8.59 -20.42 -11.65
CA GLU A 640 7.72 -20.15 -12.81
C GLU A 640 6.36 -19.58 -12.36
N PRO A 641 5.72 -18.72 -13.18
CA PRO A 641 4.45 -18.11 -12.84
C PRO A 641 3.33 -19.16 -12.81
N GLU A 642 2.46 -19.05 -11.82
CA GLU A 642 1.20 -19.79 -11.71
C GLU A 642 0.03 -18.87 -12.13
N ILE A 643 -1.17 -19.44 -12.26
CA ILE A 643 -2.34 -18.75 -12.83
C ILE A 643 -2.70 -17.43 -12.12
N ASP A 644 -2.35 -17.32 -10.84
CA ASP A 644 -2.74 -16.24 -9.94
C ASP A 644 -1.55 -15.65 -9.14
N GLY A 645 -0.31 -15.92 -9.55
CA GLY A 645 0.89 -15.29 -8.98
C GLY A 645 2.16 -16.12 -9.16
N ARG A 646 3.24 -15.74 -8.49
CA ARG A 646 4.55 -16.40 -8.58
C ARG A 646 5.13 -16.65 -7.19
N TRP A 647 5.62 -17.87 -6.96
CA TRP A 647 6.24 -18.24 -5.68
C TRP A 647 7.68 -17.70 -5.55
N ALA A 648 7.99 -17.17 -4.38
CA ALA A 648 9.36 -16.86 -3.94
C ALA A 648 10.08 -18.11 -3.42
N GLY A 649 11.36 -18.26 -3.77
CA GLY A 649 12.22 -19.42 -3.46
C GLY A 649 13.07 -19.85 -4.67
N PRO A 650 13.95 -20.87 -4.55
CA PRO A 650 14.17 -21.77 -3.42
C PRO A 650 15.03 -21.24 -2.25
N GLY A 651 15.76 -20.13 -2.44
CA GLY A 651 16.62 -19.50 -1.45
C GLY A 651 15.91 -18.49 -0.55
N PRO A 652 16.58 -17.98 0.51
CA PRO A 652 15.98 -17.09 1.50
C PRO A 652 15.78 -15.65 1.04
N VAL A 653 16.37 -15.23 -0.08
CA VAL A 653 16.29 -13.85 -0.58
C VAL A 653 15.78 -13.84 -2.00
N SER A 654 14.57 -13.33 -2.21
CA SER A 654 14.00 -13.06 -3.53
C SER A 654 14.14 -11.58 -3.86
N MET A 655 14.46 -11.27 -5.11
CA MET A 655 14.64 -9.88 -5.54
C MET A 655 13.84 -9.64 -6.81
N LEU A 656 13.12 -8.52 -6.85
CA LEU A 656 12.33 -8.05 -7.97
C LEU A 656 12.84 -6.66 -8.36
N VAL A 657 13.08 -6.44 -9.65
CA VAL A 657 13.52 -5.15 -10.17
C VAL A 657 12.29 -4.40 -10.66
N LEU A 658 12.01 -3.26 -10.03
CA LEU A 658 10.94 -2.33 -10.41
C LEU A 658 11.51 -1.20 -11.28
N PRO A 659 10.71 -0.60 -12.17
CA PRO A 659 11.16 0.54 -12.97
C PRO A 659 11.62 1.72 -12.10
N ALA A 660 12.65 2.43 -12.55
CA ALA A 660 13.04 3.72 -11.98
C ALA A 660 11.86 4.71 -11.96
N VAL A 661 11.73 5.49 -10.89
CA VAL A 661 10.70 6.54 -10.73
C VAL A 661 11.33 7.87 -10.35
N LYS A 662 10.60 8.97 -10.52
CA LYS A 662 11.08 10.30 -10.08
C LYS A 662 11.26 10.34 -8.55
N PRO A 663 12.17 11.15 -8.02
CA PRO A 663 12.27 11.36 -6.57
C PRO A 663 10.95 11.91 -6.02
N GLY A 664 10.49 11.36 -4.90
CA GLY A 664 9.17 11.71 -4.37
C GLY A 664 8.66 10.74 -3.32
N ARG A 665 7.47 11.03 -2.80
CA ARG A 665 6.72 10.13 -1.91
C ARG A 665 5.89 9.17 -2.74
N TYR A 666 5.98 7.90 -2.43
CA TYR A 666 5.22 6.84 -3.07
C TYR A 666 4.56 5.95 -2.04
N GLN A 667 3.41 5.41 -2.41
CA GLN A 667 2.76 4.31 -1.74
C GLN A 667 3.10 3.01 -2.50
N ILE A 668 3.91 2.14 -1.89
CA ILE A 668 4.18 0.80 -2.40
C ILE A 668 3.12 -0.18 -1.89
N GLY A 669 2.63 -1.05 -2.77
CA GLY A 669 1.61 -2.05 -2.47
C GLY A 669 2.03 -3.45 -2.92
N LEU A 670 1.76 -4.48 -2.12
CA LEU A 670 2.02 -5.88 -2.45
C LEU A 670 0.72 -6.68 -2.37
N GLU A 671 0.35 -7.39 -3.43
CA GLU A 671 -0.79 -8.32 -3.44
C GLU A 671 -0.29 -9.77 -3.31
N ILE A 672 -0.33 -10.30 -2.08
CA ILE A 672 0.11 -11.65 -1.75
C ILE A 672 -1.10 -12.58 -1.79
N VAL A 673 -1.08 -13.59 -2.67
CA VAL A 673 -2.21 -14.49 -2.91
C VAL A 673 -2.09 -15.80 -2.13
N ASP A 674 -0.89 -16.14 -1.65
CA ASP A 674 -0.71 -17.23 -0.70
C ASP A 674 0.61 -17.10 0.07
N ALA A 675 0.75 -17.81 1.17
CA ALA A 675 2.03 -18.10 1.80
C ALA A 675 2.02 -19.52 2.38
N ILE A 676 3.12 -20.25 2.21
CA ILE A 676 3.20 -21.65 2.63
C ILE A 676 2.93 -21.83 4.13
N ALA A 677 3.25 -20.82 4.94
CA ALA A 677 2.87 -20.76 6.34
C ALA A 677 2.71 -19.31 6.84
N PRO A 678 1.81 -19.04 7.80
CA PRO A 678 1.59 -17.69 8.32
C PRO A 678 2.85 -17.05 8.94
N GLU A 679 3.78 -17.86 9.47
CA GLU A 679 5.01 -17.40 10.12
C GLU A 679 6.00 -16.80 9.12
N VAL A 680 5.96 -17.21 7.85
CA VAL A 680 6.83 -16.69 6.78
C VAL A 680 6.60 -15.18 6.61
N LEU A 681 5.34 -14.74 6.68
CA LEU A 681 4.95 -13.35 6.58
C LEU A 681 5.22 -12.52 7.84
N LYS A 682 5.48 -13.14 9.01
CA LYS A 682 5.82 -12.41 10.25
C LYS A 682 7.30 -12.03 10.33
N GLY A 683 8.16 -12.80 9.66
CA GLY A 683 9.61 -12.60 9.69
C GLY A 683 10.20 -12.01 8.41
N VAL A 684 9.39 -11.76 7.38
CA VAL A 684 9.90 -11.23 6.10
C VAL A 684 10.37 -9.78 6.26
N GLN A 685 11.56 -9.50 5.76
CA GLN A 685 12.11 -8.15 5.68
C GLN A 685 12.08 -7.68 4.23
N TYR A 686 11.67 -6.43 4.01
CA TYR A 686 11.60 -5.84 2.69
C TYR A 686 12.61 -4.70 2.58
N LYS A 687 13.31 -4.61 1.46
CA LYS A 687 14.14 -3.44 1.12
C LYS A 687 13.81 -2.96 -0.27
N LEU A 688 13.69 -1.65 -0.44
CA LEU A 688 13.53 -0.99 -1.74
C LEU A 688 14.72 -0.06 -1.98
N ALA A 689 15.45 -0.29 -3.07
CA ALA A 689 16.69 0.44 -3.39
C ALA A 689 17.64 0.50 -2.19
N GLY A 690 17.86 -0.65 -1.54
CA GLY A 690 18.74 -0.81 -0.38
C GLY A 690 18.20 -0.32 0.97
N LYS A 691 17.07 0.41 0.99
CA LYS A 691 16.46 0.91 2.25
C LYS A 691 15.34 0.02 2.75
N PRO A 692 15.25 -0.23 4.06
CA PRO A 692 14.17 -1.04 4.63
C PRO A 692 12.80 -0.38 4.40
N VAL A 693 11.83 -1.19 3.98
CA VAL A 693 10.43 -0.80 3.81
C VAL A 693 9.59 -1.49 4.87
N TYR A 694 8.86 -0.69 5.64
CA TYR A 694 7.96 -1.17 6.67
C TYR A 694 6.53 -1.08 6.16
N PHE A 695 5.99 -2.20 5.72
CA PHE A 695 4.57 -2.29 5.41
C PHE A 695 3.77 -2.13 6.69
N ALA A 696 2.76 -1.26 6.65
CA ALA A 696 1.81 -1.18 7.75
C ALA A 696 1.19 -2.57 7.91
N ASP A 697 1.27 -3.12 9.13
CA ASP A 697 0.58 -4.37 9.44
C ASP A 697 -0.87 -4.22 8.96
N ALA A 698 -1.38 -5.22 8.25
CA ALA A 698 -2.78 -5.23 7.82
C ALA A 698 -3.77 -5.31 9.00
N TYR A 699 -3.31 -5.07 10.25
CA TYR A 699 -4.09 -4.71 11.42
C TYR A 699 -3.29 -3.76 12.35
N PRO A 700 -3.93 -2.73 12.94
CA PRO A 700 -3.32 -2.00 14.07
C PRO A 700 -3.00 -2.98 15.19
N GLN A 701 -1.85 -2.79 15.84
CA GLN A 701 -1.41 -3.48 17.06
C GLN A 701 -2.38 -3.17 18.21
N GLY A 702 -3.57 -3.74 18.14
CA GLY A 702 -4.51 -3.85 19.23
C GLY A 702 -4.40 -5.27 19.76
N TRP A 703 -4.25 -5.39 21.07
CA TRP A 703 -4.33 -6.65 21.83
C TRP A 703 -5.58 -7.52 21.49
N LEU A 704 -6.55 -6.97 20.73
CA LEU A 704 -7.71 -7.63 20.15
C LEU A 704 -7.44 -8.72 19.10
N THR A 705 -6.44 -8.56 18.25
CA THR A 705 -6.21 -9.49 17.12
C THR A 705 -5.41 -10.73 17.50
N GLN A 706 -4.79 -10.73 18.68
CA GLN A 706 -3.98 -11.84 19.17
C GLN A 706 -4.84 -12.94 19.79
N ALA A 707 -5.98 -12.52 20.30
CA ALA A 707 -7.05 -13.41 20.58
C ALA A 707 -7.48 -14.02 19.24
N LEU A 708 -8.13 -13.43 18.25
CA LEU A 708 -8.80 -14.26 17.21
C LEU A 708 -7.89 -15.16 16.37
N GLY A 709 -8.09 -16.48 16.38
CA GLY A 709 -7.38 -17.46 15.53
C GLY A 709 -7.67 -17.33 14.02
N LYS A 710 -7.78 -16.10 13.49
CA LYS A 710 -8.22 -15.77 12.12
C LYS A 710 -7.13 -16.25 11.19
N ARG A 711 -7.38 -17.39 10.52
CA ARG A 711 -6.64 -17.78 9.32
C ARG A 711 -6.76 -16.60 8.37
N ARG A 712 -5.60 -16.06 7.99
CA ARG A 712 -5.49 -15.01 6.99
C ARG A 712 -6.23 -15.49 5.74
N HIS A 713 -7.25 -14.73 5.31
CA HIS A 713 -7.86 -14.95 4.02
C HIS A 713 -6.98 -14.27 2.98
N TYR A 714 -6.46 -15.06 2.04
CA TYR A 714 -5.79 -14.52 0.88
C TYR A 714 -6.81 -14.13 -0.19
N PRO A 715 -6.54 -13.12 -1.02
CA PRO A 715 -5.30 -12.34 -1.09
C PRO A 715 -5.16 -11.25 -0.01
N ILE A 716 -3.93 -11.04 0.46
CA ILE A 716 -3.54 -9.96 1.38
C ILE A 716 -2.94 -8.82 0.57
N LYS A 717 -3.39 -7.60 0.83
CA LYS A 717 -2.78 -6.38 0.28
C LYS A 717 -2.00 -5.67 1.39
N LEU A 718 -0.68 -5.59 1.23
CA LEU A 718 0.19 -4.81 2.10
C LEU A 718 0.48 -3.47 1.45
N VAL A 719 0.52 -2.40 2.23
CA VAL A 719 0.81 -1.05 1.74
C VAL A 719 1.81 -0.36 2.66
N ALA A 720 2.77 0.36 2.08
CA ALA A 720 3.73 1.19 2.80
C ALA A 720 3.92 2.52 2.09
N GLU A 721 4.27 3.57 2.82
CA GLU A 721 4.76 4.81 2.23
C GLU A 721 6.28 4.83 2.24
N VAL A 722 6.87 5.22 1.11
CA VAL A 722 8.32 5.29 0.91
C VAL A 722 8.68 6.63 0.30
N GLN A 723 9.75 7.23 0.82
CA GLN A 723 10.37 8.42 0.24
C GLN A 723 11.58 7.97 -0.57
N LEU A 724 11.54 8.18 -1.89
CA LEU A 724 12.66 7.89 -2.77
C LEU A 724 13.47 9.16 -3.03
N LEU A 725 14.78 9.07 -2.78
CA LEU A 725 15.74 10.17 -2.97
C LEU A 725 16.31 10.15 -4.40
N PRO A 726 16.83 11.29 -4.90
CA PRO A 726 17.45 11.40 -6.23
C PRO A 726 18.45 10.29 -6.56
N GLU A 727 19.33 9.96 -5.62
CA GLU A 727 20.36 8.92 -5.76
C GLU A 727 19.77 7.51 -5.95
N GLN A 728 18.59 7.25 -5.39
CA GLN A 728 17.91 5.95 -5.46
C GLN A 728 17.04 5.81 -6.71
N CYS A 729 16.72 6.94 -7.35
CA CYS A 729 15.88 7.04 -8.54
C CYS A 729 16.69 7.07 -9.84
N ALA A 730 18.03 7.04 -9.75
CA ALA A 730 18.94 7.09 -10.89
C ALA A 730 18.98 5.79 -11.70
N SER A 731 18.48 4.67 -11.14
CA SER A 731 18.44 3.35 -11.77
C SER A 731 17.15 2.61 -11.40
N ASP A 732 16.94 1.43 -11.98
CA ASP A 732 15.85 0.55 -11.59
C ASP A 732 15.92 0.21 -10.09
N LEU A 733 14.75 0.13 -9.46
CA LEU A 733 14.61 -0.04 -8.02
C LEU A 733 14.62 -1.53 -7.67
N GLU A 734 15.61 -1.98 -6.90
CA GLU A 734 15.60 -3.34 -6.38
C GLU A 734 14.68 -3.46 -5.17
N LEU A 735 13.62 -4.27 -5.29
CA LEU A 735 12.76 -4.72 -4.20
C LEU A 735 13.19 -6.11 -3.72
N GLU A 736 13.84 -6.17 -2.57
CA GLU A 736 14.31 -7.37 -1.92
C GLU A 736 13.30 -7.89 -0.89
N PHE A 737 13.10 -9.20 -0.88
CA PHE A 737 12.31 -9.97 0.08
C PHE A 737 13.24 -10.96 0.78
N SER A 738 13.50 -10.74 2.05
CA SER A 738 14.35 -11.61 2.89
C SER A 738 13.49 -12.43 3.84
N PHE A 739 13.42 -13.75 3.63
CA PHE A 739 12.59 -14.68 4.38
C PHE A 739 13.39 -15.44 5.45
N VAL A 740 12.86 -15.48 6.67
CA VAL A 740 13.49 -16.22 7.80
C VAL A 740 13.39 -17.74 7.63
N LYS A 741 12.36 -18.23 6.92
CA LYS A 741 12.12 -19.67 6.75
C LYS A 741 11.41 -19.94 5.43
N LEU A 742 11.82 -21.03 4.76
CA LEU A 742 11.12 -21.63 3.62
C LEU A 742 10.64 -23.02 4.00
N ILE A 743 9.50 -23.43 3.45
CA ILE A 743 8.88 -24.71 3.78
C ILE A 743 8.53 -25.42 2.48
N SER A 744 8.87 -26.71 2.42
CA SER A 744 8.41 -27.57 1.33
C SER A 744 7.02 -28.12 1.63
N PRO A 745 6.04 -28.02 0.71
CA PRO A 745 4.75 -28.69 0.86
C PRO A 745 4.88 -30.19 1.13
N ALA A 746 5.95 -30.84 0.67
CA ALA A 746 6.24 -32.24 0.93
C ALA A 746 6.35 -32.58 2.42
N SER A 747 6.79 -31.63 3.26
CA SER A 747 6.82 -31.82 4.71
C SER A 747 5.41 -31.93 5.33
N ARG A 748 4.36 -31.68 4.54
CA ARG A 748 2.94 -31.79 4.92
C ARG A 748 2.20 -32.83 4.07
N GLY A 749 2.92 -33.72 3.38
CA GLY A 749 2.35 -34.81 2.59
C GLY A 749 1.96 -34.45 1.15
N SER A 750 2.39 -33.31 0.62
CA SER A 750 2.25 -32.98 -0.81
C SER A 750 3.32 -33.68 -1.66
N ALA A 751 3.03 -33.93 -2.94
CA ALA A 751 4.03 -34.36 -3.91
C ALA A 751 4.98 -33.22 -4.33
N ASP A 752 4.61 -31.97 -4.06
CA ASP A 752 5.42 -30.78 -4.39
C ASP A 752 6.61 -30.63 -3.44
N GLN A 753 7.82 -30.78 -3.99
CA GLN A 753 9.09 -30.72 -3.28
C GLN A 753 9.69 -29.30 -3.22
N ARG A 754 9.11 -28.30 -3.89
CA ARG A 754 9.65 -26.93 -3.96
C ARG A 754 9.76 -26.30 -2.57
N MET A 755 10.80 -25.47 -2.35
CA MET A 755 10.95 -24.68 -1.13
C MET A 755 10.25 -23.34 -1.30
N LEU A 756 9.08 -23.20 -0.70
CA LEU A 756 8.18 -22.07 -0.95
C LEU A 756 8.23 -21.06 0.22
N ALA A 757 8.01 -19.79 -0.10
CA ALA A 757 7.80 -18.73 0.88
C ALA A 757 6.41 -18.09 0.71
N ILE A 758 6.31 -17.01 -0.08
CA ILE A 758 5.06 -16.33 -0.43
C ILE A 758 4.77 -16.47 -1.93
N ARG A 759 3.50 -16.45 -2.31
CA ARG A 759 3.05 -16.33 -3.69
C ARG A 759 2.52 -14.93 -3.93
N LEU A 760 3.22 -14.17 -4.75
CA LEU A 760 2.97 -12.76 -5.01
C LEU A 760 2.31 -12.59 -6.38
N LYS A 761 1.27 -11.77 -6.47
CA LYS A 761 0.55 -11.51 -7.73
C LYS A 761 0.87 -10.15 -8.33
N ASN A 762 0.94 -9.11 -7.51
CA ASN A 762 1.22 -7.76 -8.01
C ASN A 762 2.05 -6.93 -7.02
N VAL A 763 2.89 -6.04 -7.56
CA VAL A 763 3.63 -5.01 -6.80
C VAL A 763 3.34 -3.64 -7.40
N THR A 764 2.68 -2.75 -6.66
CA THR A 764 2.26 -1.42 -7.13
C THR A 764 3.11 -0.32 -6.51
N LEU A 765 3.40 0.78 -7.21
CA LEU A 765 4.11 1.94 -6.65
C LEU A 765 3.44 3.25 -7.10
N LYS A 766 2.59 3.82 -6.26
CA LYS A 766 1.76 4.98 -6.62
C LYS A 766 2.34 6.28 -6.05
N PRO A 767 2.49 7.36 -6.83
CA PRO A 767 2.94 8.64 -6.27
C PRO A 767 1.89 9.19 -5.29
N LEU A 768 2.34 9.70 -4.14
CA LEU A 768 1.50 10.46 -3.21
C LEU A 768 1.61 11.92 -3.63
N SER A 769 0.55 12.46 -4.25
CA SER A 769 0.51 13.87 -4.65
C SER A 769 0.70 14.76 -3.43
N SER A 770 1.65 15.69 -3.52
CA SER A 770 1.80 16.78 -2.56
C SER A 770 0.58 17.69 -2.67
N SER A 771 -0.28 17.66 -1.64
CA SER A 771 -1.30 18.69 -1.40
C SER A 771 -0.67 20.04 -1.14
#